data_AF-L0E001-F1
#
_entry.id   AF-L0E001-F1
#
_cell.length_a   1.000
_cell.length_b   1.000
_cell.length_c   1.000
_cell.angle_alpha   90.00
_cell.angle_beta   90.00
_cell.angle_gamma   90.00
#
_symmetry.space_group_name_H-M   'P 1'
#
loop_
_entity.id
_entity.type
_entity.pdbx_description
1 polymer ?
#
loop_
_entity_poly.entity_id
_entity_poly.type
_entity_poly.pdbx_seq_one_letter_code
_entity_poly.pdbx_strand_id
1 'polypeptide(L)'
;MPTVFHADLSDAHPGEEYWLHAVGTRHALVPHTARSLARLREQAPQLAQVPDRQLTHYTERPVELPAGTVVRVHLKHTLKSFPEARAVHGVSHVAIHCPPPPERLAALTANGGAVHQTIDYVSTAKSLVFHHADLINKDPETTRIIHDHMDNNVQISAQFNDLAAQMRRMGPPTENSGWARLVPFTPDNPDAGYPGDKTYYFAQPTPQSMDAAGAVMTSMMKATKNDPRLKVRENASTGQWQGKWTQQTGQSVDVATASESLQLAADIRALAGDDWNATLQNSRTVHGMKAAMEVLDRDKRKVKLTLTNEYIRYLGAYIRFYDADGNAMKVPDWSADAGIITEVINEALDIQYEDLRFIGYIGPVNNVMAIPIVADPGKLEVTLTFPPDAVSASIYGSGLGTGADHWPKTPIVGGVMTGVFNLGVPAFMLAAATAVQAYKPLYDIVDELSGNKKFVTVVVGGGVAFFGAQFGVSAAHKEMNWHAFSTLAQLLFNKAATKALLWVEAQMAAEEAADEIPFAGWIMIAINIATGIAQMAETIVEVATSPWNIENRISTAITTQVTLHPDPRHGTWPQGPAGSSASYTVKMIYRDQARPARLVQHDLPAGFSDATLAASFPNNTLGGQVKFEADFYLDRWLAGKATTGWLENDESDVAQVTMYLVQYPIPLTEKSIYRHSALLTFREGRYQWQPTAEAPTATIASRNTSSTGNAISEWYGLTLSQRQGMIGFAWKAAGMGIDSCVSGQGGQLNAFQNIAIPGMAVPAAKFPQCGFEGPTQLVYDPYPPKFEMKDGQWVLGPDGKPSPDPNDVALGAYYIDPRKSDVSLDKDGGYHLRRVVLDTRTPFDTGAKLPSHGRFPFFPTSFALHPAGYVIAVTAHNRINKLQIAPLSIDGAADDALPVARSYAGEALETDRAGLLFRPVAVTCSYDGTILVLEDTRAEGQGTHVVARIQAFDLHGDPVSRFVDAGGHPTPFLPLSQSGEHSYLDIAAVGNEKQTYIYVLYYTGDGAAATDYSMAVYQYGTEAPKVNPLVTTPDIPAAKLVVDLWHTVYTLNFDMTTDGAGHHAGPGNASTGPAGRTVPSVSEWIPPLPGT
;
A
#
# COMPACT_ATOMS: atom_id res chain seq x y z
N MET A 1 27.93 -44.52 22.78
CA MET A 1 26.64 -44.83 23.43
C MET A 1 26.15 -46.16 22.91
N PRO A 2 25.81 -47.11 23.79
CA PRO A 2 25.40 -48.44 23.38
C PRO A 2 24.00 -48.42 22.75
N THR A 3 23.90 -48.83 21.48
CA THR A 3 22.64 -48.89 20.72
C THR A 3 22.44 -50.27 20.10
N VAL A 4 21.28 -50.89 20.33
CA VAL A 4 20.86 -52.14 19.70
C VAL A 4 19.93 -51.84 18.53
N PHE A 5 20.28 -52.30 17.34
CA PHE A 5 19.45 -52.16 16.15
C PHE A 5 18.62 -53.40 15.90
N HIS A 6 17.36 -53.21 15.52
CA HIS A 6 16.40 -54.25 15.18
C HIS A 6 15.98 -54.12 13.72
N ALA A 7 16.30 -55.12 12.90
CA ALA A 7 16.14 -55.09 11.45
C ALA A 7 14.90 -55.87 10.96
N ASP A 8 14.20 -55.29 9.99
CA ASP A 8 13.27 -56.03 9.12
C ASP A 8 14.03 -56.55 7.90
N LEU A 9 14.20 -57.88 7.82
CA LEU A 9 14.82 -58.60 6.71
C LEU A 9 13.83 -59.61 6.11
N SER A 10 12.53 -59.37 6.28
CA SER A 10 11.49 -60.29 5.77
C SER A 10 11.40 -60.35 4.25
N ASP A 11 12.03 -59.41 3.54
CA ASP A 11 12.19 -59.32 2.09
C ASP A 11 13.65 -59.46 1.63
N ALA A 12 14.52 -59.99 2.50
CA ALA A 12 15.93 -60.22 2.18
C ALA A 12 16.10 -61.09 0.92
N HIS A 13 17.11 -60.74 0.11
CA HIS A 13 17.48 -61.48 -1.07
C HIS A 13 17.96 -62.89 -0.70
N PRO A 14 17.38 -63.95 -1.30
CA PRO A 14 17.77 -65.32 -1.00
C PRO A 14 19.26 -65.57 -1.26
N GLY A 15 19.97 -66.10 -0.28
CA GLY A 15 21.40 -66.44 -0.40
C GLY A 15 22.37 -65.29 -0.14
N GLU A 16 21.89 -64.09 0.20
CA GLU A 16 22.73 -62.97 0.59
C GLU A 16 22.97 -62.89 2.09
N GLU A 17 24.14 -62.38 2.47
CA GLU A 17 24.49 -62.08 3.85
C GLU A 17 24.21 -60.60 4.15
N TYR A 18 23.54 -60.31 5.27
CA TYR A 18 23.18 -58.96 5.70
C TYR A 18 23.94 -58.54 6.97
N TRP A 19 24.31 -57.26 7.03
CA TRP A 19 24.94 -56.65 8.21
C TRP A 19 24.50 -55.20 8.40
N LEU A 20 24.61 -54.72 9.63
CA LEU A 20 24.52 -53.29 9.93
C LEU A 20 25.90 -52.67 9.73
N HIS A 21 25.95 -51.56 9.00
CA HIS A 21 27.12 -50.70 8.92
C HIS A 21 26.81 -49.40 9.67
N ALA A 22 27.69 -49.02 10.60
CA ALA A 22 27.60 -47.77 11.33
C ALA A 22 29.02 -47.25 11.65
N VAL A 23 29.27 -45.96 11.42
CA VAL A 23 30.54 -45.27 11.76
C VAL A 23 31.77 -46.04 11.25
N GLY A 24 31.78 -46.33 9.95
CA GLY A 24 32.86 -47.07 9.28
C GLY A 24 33.01 -48.55 9.65
N THR A 25 32.13 -49.10 10.50
CA THR A 25 32.28 -50.46 11.06
C THR A 25 31.12 -51.38 10.69
N ARG A 26 31.45 -52.64 10.37
CA ARG A 26 30.48 -53.73 10.13
C ARG A 26 30.10 -54.45 11.42
N HIS A 27 28.79 -54.58 11.66
CA HIS A 27 28.20 -55.29 12.79
C HIS A 27 27.30 -56.42 12.33
N ALA A 28 27.53 -57.63 12.86
CA ALA A 28 26.74 -58.80 12.53
C ALA A 28 25.28 -58.70 13.03
N LEU A 29 24.36 -59.27 12.26
CA LEU A 29 22.95 -59.39 12.62
C LEU A 29 22.61 -60.83 12.95
N VAL A 30 21.84 -61.03 14.02
CA VAL A 30 21.41 -62.35 14.49
C VAL A 30 19.88 -62.42 14.45
N PRO A 31 19.28 -63.54 13.99
CA PRO A 31 17.83 -63.69 13.97
C PRO A 31 17.20 -63.57 15.36
N HIS A 32 16.04 -62.94 15.43
CA HIS A 32 15.24 -62.90 16.63
C HIS A 32 14.62 -64.28 16.92
N THR A 33 14.77 -64.71 18.17
CA THR A 33 14.01 -65.82 18.76
C THR A 33 12.85 -65.27 19.61
N ALA A 34 11.83 -66.08 19.89
CA ALA A 34 10.73 -65.72 20.79
C ALA A 34 11.24 -65.20 22.15
N ARG A 35 12.33 -65.78 22.68
CA ARG A 35 12.98 -65.33 23.91
C ARG A 35 13.60 -63.95 23.78
N SER A 36 14.30 -63.68 22.67
CA SER A 36 14.90 -62.37 22.41
C SER A 36 13.85 -61.27 22.16
N LEU A 37 12.71 -61.61 21.55
CA LEU A 37 11.59 -60.69 21.35
C LEU A 37 10.91 -60.36 22.69
N ALA A 38 10.65 -61.36 23.55
CA ALA A 38 10.11 -61.12 24.89
C ALA A 38 11.02 -60.18 25.71
N ARG A 39 12.33 -60.39 25.66
CA ARG A 39 13.32 -59.51 26.30
C ARG A 39 13.29 -58.10 25.71
N LEU A 40 13.20 -57.97 24.39
CA LEU A 40 13.06 -56.68 23.72
C LEU A 40 11.82 -55.92 24.20
N ARG A 41 10.66 -56.59 24.34
CA ARG A 41 9.43 -55.94 24.81
C ARG A 41 9.55 -55.39 26.23
N GLU A 42 10.33 -56.06 27.08
CA GLU A 42 10.63 -55.60 28.44
C GLU A 42 11.61 -54.41 28.44
N GLN A 43 12.66 -54.47 27.62
CA GLN A 43 13.73 -53.47 27.57
C GLN A 43 13.37 -52.20 26.77
N ALA A 44 12.49 -52.33 25.79
CA ALA A 44 12.05 -51.25 24.91
C ALA A 44 10.53 -51.22 24.75
N PRO A 45 9.76 -50.82 25.80
CA PRO A 45 8.31 -50.79 25.76
C PRO A 45 7.75 -49.95 24.61
N GLN A 46 8.48 -48.93 24.15
CA GLN A 46 8.10 -48.09 23.00
C GLN A 46 7.95 -48.89 21.70
N LEU A 47 8.59 -50.05 21.58
CA LEU A 47 8.48 -50.90 20.39
C LEU A 47 7.32 -51.88 20.45
N ALA A 48 6.57 -51.98 21.55
CA ALA A 48 5.54 -53.01 21.76
C ALA A 48 4.49 -53.10 20.66
N GLN A 49 4.23 -52.00 19.94
CA GLN A 49 3.27 -51.94 18.84
C GLN A 49 3.83 -52.40 17.47
N VAL A 50 5.16 -52.61 17.35
CA VAL A 50 5.79 -53.09 16.11
C VAL A 50 5.54 -54.60 15.98
N PRO A 51 4.90 -55.11 14.92
CA PRO A 51 4.67 -56.54 14.73
C PRO A 51 5.95 -57.38 14.72
N ASP A 52 5.94 -58.56 15.33
CA ASP A 52 7.11 -59.47 15.39
C ASP A 52 7.66 -59.82 13.99
N ARG A 53 6.79 -59.90 12.97
CA ARG A 53 7.19 -60.14 11.58
C ARG A 53 8.08 -59.03 10.97
N GLN A 54 8.15 -57.87 11.61
CA GLN A 54 9.00 -56.73 11.23
C GLN A 54 10.24 -56.61 12.14
N LEU A 55 10.40 -57.49 13.12
CA LEU A 55 11.55 -57.56 14.03
C LEU A 55 12.26 -58.90 13.81
N THR A 56 12.90 -59.03 12.67
CA THR A 56 13.45 -60.32 12.22
C THR A 56 14.86 -60.59 12.74
N HIS A 57 15.69 -59.56 12.87
CA HIS A 57 17.10 -59.67 13.29
C HIS A 57 17.48 -58.52 14.23
N TYR A 58 18.56 -58.68 14.98
CA TYR A 58 19.14 -57.62 15.81
C TYR A 58 20.66 -57.69 15.91
N THR A 59 21.29 -56.59 16.33
CA THR A 59 22.70 -56.58 16.71
C THR A 59 22.88 -57.23 18.07
N GLU A 60 23.54 -58.39 18.13
CA GLU A 60 23.71 -59.16 19.37
C GLU A 60 24.46 -58.38 20.46
N ARG A 61 25.41 -57.54 20.06
CA ARG A 61 26.11 -56.59 20.93
C ARG A 61 25.65 -55.16 20.62
N PRO A 62 25.46 -54.31 21.63
CA PRO A 62 25.22 -52.89 21.40
C PRO A 62 26.35 -52.27 20.56
N VAL A 63 25.96 -51.49 19.56
CA VAL A 63 26.82 -50.69 18.70
C VAL A 63 27.13 -49.38 19.40
N GLU A 64 28.41 -49.02 19.50
CA GLU A 64 28.82 -47.77 20.12
C GLU A 64 28.70 -46.61 19.14
N LEU A 65 27.70 -45.74 19.36
CA LEU A 65 27.47 -44.55 18.55
C LEU A 65 27.85 -43.25 19.27
N PRO A 66 28.25 -42.19 18.55
CA PRO A 66 28.58 -40.91 19.17
C PRO A 66 27.38 -40.30 19.92
N ALA A 67 27.65 -39.67 21.06
CA ALA A 67 26.60 -39.05 21.87
C ALA A 67 26.28 -37.60 21.50
N GLY A 68 27.20 -36.92 20.81
CA GLY A 68 27.11 -35.50 20.46
C GLY A 68 26.68 -35.22 19.03
N THR A 69 26.34 -36.22 18.22
CA THR A 69 25.99 -36.01 16.82
C THR A 69 25.00 -37.05 16.30
N VAL A 70 24.30 -36.69 15.22
CA VAL A 70 23.41 -37.57 14.47
C VAL A 70 24.22 -38.33 13.43
N VAL A 71 23.97 -39.63 13.30
CA VAL A 71 24.68 -40.50 12.36
C VAL A 71 23.70 -41.28 11.49
N ARG A 72 24.00 -41.38 10.19
CA ARG A 72 23.31 -42.31 9.29
C ARG A 72 23.86 -43.72 9.51
N VAL A 73 22.97 -44.69 9.60
CA VAL A 73 23.31 -46.13 9.65
C VAL A 73 22.55 -46.87 8.57
N HIS A 74 23.14 -47.93 8.03
CA HIS A 74 22.56 -48.63 6.89
C HIS A 74 22.73 -50.14 6.98
N LEU A 75 21.73 -50.86 6.49
CA LEU A 75 21.79 -52.29 6.25
C LEU A 75 22.37 -52.56 4.87
N LYS A 76 23.51 -53.24 4.83
CA LYS A 76 24.15 -53.69 3.59
C LYS A 76 24.00 -55.19 3.42
N HIS A 77 24.11 -55.63 2.19
CA HIS A 77 24.13 -57.05 1.86
C HIS A 77 25.14 -57.37 0.76
N THR A 78 25.52 -58.64 0.67
CA THR A 78 26.30 -59.14 -0.46
C THR A 78 25.46 -59.14 -1.74
N LEU A 79 26.10 -59.24 -2.91
CA LEU A 79 25.43 -59.38 -4.21
C LEU A 79 25.82 -60.70 -4.91
N LYS A 80 26.05 -61.77 -4.14
CA LYS A 80 26.57 -63.06 -4.62
C LYS A 80 25.62 -63.79 -5.57
N SER A 81 24.31 -63.58 -5.40
CA SER A 81 23.24 -64.16 -6.19
C SER A 81 22.85 -63.30 -7.42
N PHE A 82 23.54 -62.18 -7.64
CA PHE A 82 23.29 -61.24 -8.73
C PHE A 82 24.42 -61.36 -9.78
N PRO A 83 24.28 -62.22 -10.81
CA PRO A 83 25.36 -62.51 -11.76
C PRO A 83 25.78 -61.31 -12.62
N GLU A 84 24.93 -60.28 -12.73
CA GLU A 84 25.20 -59.05 -13.47
C GLU A 84 25.62 -57.87 -12.56
N ALA A 85 25.76 -58.10 -11.25
CA ALA A 85 26.15 -57.05 -10.32
C ALA A 85 27.55 -56.51 -10.63
N ARG A 86 27.64 -55.19 -10.74
CA ARG A 86 28.87 -54.44 -11.01
C ARG A 86 29.59 -54.02 -9.73
N ALA A 87 28.92 -54.04 -8.57
CA ALA A 87 29.51 -53.78 -7.26
C ALA A 87 29.49 -55.03 -6.36
N VAL A 88 30.26 -55.00 -5.28
CA VAL A 88 30.40 -56.14 -4.34
C VAL A 88 29.28 -56.16 -3.27
N HIS A 89 28.71 -55.00 -2.94
CA HIS A 89 27.72 -54.84 -1.87
C HIS A 89 26.53 -53.97 -2.31
N GLY A 90 25.33 -54.32 -1.86
CA GLY A 90 24.10 -53.53 -1.99
C GLY A 90 23.68 -52.89 -0.66
N VAL A 91 22.67 -52.02 -0.72
CA VAL A 91 22.04 -51.35 0.43
C VAL A 91 20.56 -51.69 0.45
N SER A 92 20.06 -52.16 1.59
CA SER A 92 18.65 -52.56 1.79
C SER A 92 17.83 -51.49 2.49
N HIS A 93 18.27 -51.06 3.68
CA HIS A 93 17.55 -50.09 4.53
C HIS A 93 18.50 -49.07 5.12
N VAL A 94 17.96 -47.92 5.48
CA VAL A 94 18.71 -46.80 6.06
C VAL A 94 17.93 -46.24 7.24
N ALA A 95 18.63 -45.86 8.30
CA ALA A 95 18.05 -45.14 9.42
C ALA A 95 18.93 -43.96 9.82
N ILE A 96 18.29 -42.88 10.31
CA ILE A 96 18.96 -41.78 10.98
C ILE A 96 18.94 -42.06 12.48
N HIS A 97 20.12 -42.23 13.09
CA HIS A 97 20.26 -42.36 14.52
C HIS A 97 20.45 -40.98 15.15
N CYS A 98 19.47 -40.56 15.96
CA CYS A 98 19.54 -39.36 16.77
C CYS A 98 19.75 -39.73 18.25
N PRO A 99 20.81 -39.24 18.90
CA PRO A 99 21.01 -39.36 20.34
C PRO A 99 19.76 -38.94 21.15
N PRO A 100 19.40 -39.67 22.23
CA PRO A 100 18.38 -39.19 23.17
C PRO A 100 18.88 -37.98 23.97
N PRO A 101 17.99 -37.20 24.62
CA PRO A 101 18.37 -36.07 25.46
C PRO A 101 19.41 -36.47 26.53
N PRO A 102 20.36 -35.59 26.90
CA PRO A 102 21.44 -35.91 27.83
C PRO A 102 20.96 -36.51 29.16
N GLU A 103 19.84 -36.04 29.70
CA GLU A 103 19.24 -36.58 30.94
C GLU A 103 18.77 -38.04 30.77
N ARG A 104 18.12 -38.35 29.64
CA ARG A 104 17.68 -39.71 29.31
C ARG A 104 18.87 -40.61 29.02
N LEU A 105 19.90 -40.09 28.35
CA LEU A 105 21.14 -40.81 28.10
C LEU A 105 21.88 -41.12 29.42
N ALA A 106 21.95 -40.16 30.34
CA ALA A 106 22.54 -40.35 31.66
C ALA A 106 21.79 -41.41 32.47
N ALA A 107 20.45 -41.39 32.44
CA ALA A 107 19.61 -42.38 33.10
C ALA A 107 19.75 -43.79 32.49
N LEU A 108 19.84 -43.90 31.16
CA LEU A 108 20.09 -45.19 30.47
C LEU A 108 21.48 -45.75 30.81
N THR A 109 22.50 -44.88 30.79
CA THR A 109 23.89 -45.25 31.09
C THR A 109 24.07 -45.67 32.54
N ALA A 110 23.43 -44.97 33.50
CA ALA A 110 23.48 -45.31 34.92
C ALA A 110 22.87 -46.70 35.22
N ASN A 111 21.94 -47.17 34.38
CA ASN A 111 21.28 -48.46 34.53
C ASN A 111 21.89 -49.57 33.64
N GLY A 112 22.99 -49.30 32.94
CA GLY A 112 23.62 -50.25 32.01
C GLY A 112 22.74 -50.63 30.80
N GLY A 113 21.75 -49.80 30.46
CA GLY A 113 20.82 -50.03 29.36
C GLY A 113 21.35 -49.54 28.01
N ALA A 114 20.79 -50.06 26.91
CA ALA A 114 21.09 -49.61 25.55
C ALA A 114 19.89 -48.87 24.93
N VAL A 115 20.16 -48.01 23.95
CA VAL A 115 19.11 -47.46 23.09
C VAL A 115 18.64 -48.54 22.12
N HIS A 116 17.34 -48.72 21.94
CA HIS A 116 16.79 -49.70 21.00
C HIS A 116 16.13 -48.98 19.81
N GLN A 117 16.60 -49.24 18.59
CA GLN A 117 16.14 -48.57 17.36
C GLN A 117 15.81 -49.59 16.26
N THR A 118 14.76 -49.34 15.48
CA THR A 118 14.41 -50.17 14.31
C THR A 118 15.07 -49.65 13.03
N ILE A 119 15.37 -50.56 12.11
CA ILE A 119 15.81 -50.27 10.75
C ILE A 119 14.99 -51.13 9.75
N ASP A 120 14.09 -50.45 9.05
CA ASP A 120 13.03 -50.99 8.20
C ASP A 120 12.63 -49.99 7.09
N TYR A 121 11.56 -50.28 6.34
CA TYR A 121 11.00 -49.38 5.32
C TYR A 121 10.52 -48.03 5.88
N VAL A 122 10.03 -47.95 7.11
CA VAL A 122 9.59 -46.69 7.73
C VAL A 122 10.80 -45.83 8.04
N SER A 123 11.85 -46.41 8.61
CA SER A 123 13.12 -45.71 8.83
C SER A 123 13.78 -45.29 7.52
N THR A 124 13.64 -46.09 6.44
CA THR A 124 14.17 -45.77 5.12
C THR A 124 13.39 -44.62 4.47
N ALA A 125 12.06 -44.61 4.59
CA ALA A 125 11.20 -43.52 4.16
C ALA A 125 11.51 -42.20 4.92
N LYS A 126 11.65 -42.28 6.25
CA LYS A 126 12.07 -41.16 7.09
C LYS A 126 13.45 -40.65 6.70
N SER A 127 14.39 -41.56 6.47
CA SER A 127 15.74 -41.21 6.01
C SER A 127 15.68 -40.49 4.68
N LEU A 128 14.99 -41.02 3.67
CA LEU A 128 14.85 -40.38 2.36
C LEU A 128 14.33 -38.93 2.47
N VAL A 129 13.27 -38.72 3.26
CA VAL A 129 12.72 -37.37 3.50
C VAL A 129 13.69 -36.50 4.30
N PHE A 130 14.36 -37.04 5.31
CA PHE A 130 15.33 -36.33 6.15
C PHE A 130 16.53 -35.79 5.36
N HIS A 131 16.88 -36.37 4.21
CA HIS A 131 17.97 -35.85 3.37
C HIS A 131 17.64 -34.53 2.67
N HIS A 132 16.40 -34.04 2.78
CA HIS A 132 16.03 -32.72 2.31
C HIS A 132 16.82 -31.63 3.05
N ALA A 133 17.32 -30.61 2.34
CA ALA A 133 18.18 -29.57 2.90
C ALA A 133 17.59 -28.85 4.14
N ASP A 134 16.26 -28.64 4.17
CA ASP A 134 15.57 -28.05 5.32
C ASP A 134 15.43 -28.97 6.54
N LEU A 135 15.63 -30.28 6.37
CA LEU A 135 15.48 -31.28 7.44
C LEU A 135 16.85 -31.83 7.88
N ILE A 136 17.75 -32.09 6.94
CA ILE A 136 19.02 -32.77 7.19
C ILE A 136 19.84 -32.02 8.23
N ASN A 137 20.12 -32.63 9.37
CA ASN A 137 20.87 -31.98 10.44
C ASN A 137 21.75 -32.97 11.21
N LYS A 138 22.87 -32.45 11.70
CA LYS A 138 23.79 -33.16 12.59
C LYS A 138 23.62 -32.79 14.07
N ASP A 139 22.99 -31.65 14.37
CA ASP A 139 22.67 -31.25 15.73
C ASP A 139 21.60 -32.18 16.33
N PRO A 140 21.89 -32.89 17.44
CA PRO A 140 20.94 -33.82 18.03
C PRO A 140 19.64 -33.16 18.50
N GLU A 141 19.70 -31.94 19.03
CA GLU A 141 18.51 -31.29 19.58
C GLU A 141 17.53 -30.85 18.48
N THR A 142 18.05 -30.19 17.43
CA THR A 142 17.27 -29.81 16.27
C THR A 142 16.73 -31.05 15.53
N THR A 143 17.53 -32.12 15.42
CA THR A 143 17.10 -33.38 14.78
C THR A 143 16.01 -34.08 15.58
N ARG A 144 16.08 -34.05 16.91
CA ARG A 144 15.05 -34.60 17.78
C ARG A 144 13.71 -33.86 17.60
N ILE A 145 13.73 -32.54 17.44
CA ILE A 145 12.52 -31.76 17.13
C ILE A 145 11.96 -32.16 15.75
N ILE A 146 12.80 -32.41 14.76
CA ILE A 146 12.37 -32.90 13.44
C ILE A 146 11.77 -34.31 13.53
N HIS A 147 12.42 -35.22 14.25
CA HIS A 147 11.92 -36.58 14.49
C HIS A 147 10.63 -36.59 15.32
N ASP A 148 10.45 -35.65 16.25
CA ASP A 148 9.19 -35.45 16.99
C ASP A 148 8.00 -35.23 16.03
N HIS A 149 8.20 -34.43 14.97
CA HIS A 149 7.19 -34.29 13.90
C HIS A 149 7.00 -35.59 13.10
N MET A 150 8.09 -36.32 12.80
CA MET A 150 8.00 -37.59 12.04
C MET A 150 7.29 -38.71 12.82
N ASP A 151 7.42 -38.73 14.14
CA ASP A 151 6.99 -39.82 15.00
C ASP A 151 5.65 -39.52 15.68
N ASN A 152 5.48 -38.31 16.23
CA ASN A 152 4.38 -37.97 17.14
C ASN A 152 3.26 -37.14 16.49
N ASN A 153 3.49 -36.55 15.31
CA ASN A 153 2.39 -35.96 14.55
C ASN A 153 1.62 -37.07 13.82
N VAL A 154 0.38 -37.32 14.23
CA VAL A 154 -0.45 -38.44 13.74
C VAL A 154 -0.59 -38.45 12.22
N GLN A 155 -0.77 -37.28 11.60
CA GLN A 155 -0.92 -37.18 10.14
C GLN A 155 0.39 -37.50 9.42
N ILE A 156 1.49 -36.90 9.87
CA ILE A 156 2.82 -37.09 9.24
C ILE A 156 3.29 -38.53 9.42
N SER A 157 3.15 -39.07 10.63
CA SER A 157 3.52 -40.45 10.96
C SER A 157 2.73 -41.46 10.11
N ALA A 158 1.42 -41.23 9.90
CA ALA A 158 0.61 -42.05 8.99
C ALA A 158 1.11 -41.97 7.54
N GLN A 159 1.45 -40.77 7.04
CA GLN A 159 1.99 -40.61 5.69
C GLN A 159 3.36 -41.30 5.50
N PHE A 160 4.22 -41.31 6.52
CA PHE A 160 5.46 -42.11 6.50
C PHE A 160 5.20 -43.60 6.41
N ASN A 161 4.19 -44.11 7.13
CA ASN A 161 3.79 -45.51 7.06
C ASN A 161 3.23 -45.87 5.67
N ASP A 162 2.45 -44.97 5.05
CA ASP A 162 1.93 -45.15 3.69
C ASP A 162 3.06 -45.17 2.65
N LEU A 163 4.02 -44.26 2.76
CA LEU A 163 5.20 -44.24 1.90
C LEU A 163 6.02 -45.53 2.05
N ALA A 164 6.27 -45.96 3.30
CA ALA A 164 6.98 -47.20 3.59
C ALA A 164 6.27 -48.43 3.01
N ALA A 165 4.93 -48.49 3.10
CA ALA A 165 4.13 -49.57 2.52
C ALA A 165 4.21 -49.58 0.98
N GLN A 166 4.25 -48.41 0.34
CA GLN A 166 4.44 -48.30 -1.10
C GLN A 166 5.84 -48.74 -1.53
N MET A 167 6.89 -48.27 -0.84
CA MET A 167 8.27 -48.70 -1.08
C MET A 167 8.41 -50.23 -0.97
N ARG A 168 7.79 -50.82 0.05
CA ARG A 168 7.77 -52.27 0.24
C ARG A 168 7.05 -53.02 -0.88
N ARG A 169 5.97 -52.47 -1.44
CA ARG A 169 5.27 -53.07 -2.60
C ARG A 169 6.10 -53.01 -3.88
N MET A 170 6.92 -51.98 -4.03
CA MET A 170 7.84 -51.85 -5.17
C MET A 170 9.04 -52.81 -5.06
N GLY A 171 9.37 -53.26 -3.84
CA GLY A 171 10.45 -54.21 -3.57
C GLY A 171 11.82 -53.55 -3.40
N PRO A 172 12.83 -54.32 -2.94
CA PRO A 172 14.17 -53.80 -2.66
C PRO A 172 14.89 -53.28 -3.92
N PRO A 173 15.85 -52.35 -3.78
CA PRO A 173 16.54 -51.74 -4.91
C PRO A 173 17.36 -52.74 -5.72
N THR A 174 17.25 -52.69 -7.05
CA THR A 174 18.14 -53.41 -7.99
C THR A 174 18.54 -52.50 -9.15
N GLU A 175 19.40 -52.95 -10.07
CA GLU A 175 19.67 -52.18 -11.30
C GLU A 175 18.39 -51.98 -12.15
N ASN A 176 17.48 -52.96 -12.12
CA ASN A 176 16.36 -53.08 -13.06
C ASN A 176 14.95 -52.96 -12.46
N SER A 177 14.81 -52.85 -11.14
CA SER A 177 13.51 -52.75 -10.43
C SER A 177 13.68 -52.24 -8.99
N GLY A 178 12.58 -52.14 -8.24
CA GLY A 178 12.57 -51.72 -6.83
C GLY A 178 12.08 -50.29 -6.61
N TRP A 179 11.99 -49.88 -5.34
CA TRP A 179 11.69 -48.50 -4.97
C TRP A 179 12.81 -47.52 -5.37
N ALA A 180 14.05 -48.01 -5.53
CA ALA A 180 15.17 -47.27 -6.09
C ALA A 180 15.92 -48.10 -7.13
N ARG A 181 16.57 -47.42 -8.08
CA ARG A 181 17.47 -47.99 -9.08
C ARG A 181 18.92 -47.88 -8.61
N LEU A 182 19.67 -48.96 -8.77
CA LEU A 182 21.10 -48.98 -8.51
C LEU A 182 21.86 -48.55 -9.77
N VAL A 183 22.54 -47.41 -9.71
CA VAL A 183 23.33 -46.85 -10.82
C VAL A 183 24.83 -47.03 -10.56
N PRO A 184 25.57 -47.76 -11.42
CA PRO A 184 26.98 -48.04 -11.19
C PRO A 184 27.86 -46.79 -11.34
N PHE A 185 28.87 -46.66 -10.48
CA PHE A 185 29.86 -45.59 -10.49
C PHE A 185 31.25 -46.11 -10.11
N THR A 186 32.24 -45.83 -10.95
CA THR A 186 33.63 -46.26 -10.78
C THR A 186 34.51 -45.01 -10.70
N PRO A 187 34.83 -44.51 -9.48
CA PRO A 187 35.68 -43.32 -9.33
C PRO A 187 37.13 -43.61 -9.75
N ASP A 188 37.72 -42.70 -10.52
CA ASP A 188 39.13 -42.73 -10.96
C ASP A 188 39.87 -41.47 -10.49
N ASN A 189 40.43 -41.55 -9.28
CA ASN A 189 41.30 -40.58 -8.65
C ASN A 189 42.29 -41.26 -7.70
N PRO A 190 43.43 -41.75 -8.21
CA PRO A 190 44.40 -42.49 -7.39
C PRO A 190 45.03 -41.61 -6.29
N ASP A 191 45.09 -40.29 -6.48
CA ASP A 191 45.65 -39.34 -5.52
C ASP A 191 44.77 -39.21 -4.24
N ALA A 192 43.52 -39.69 -4.30
CA ALA A 192 42.57 -39.79 -3.18
C ALA A 192 42.19 -41.25 -2.84
N GLY A 193 42.99 -42.23 -3.30
CA GLY A 193 42.75 -43.64 -2.97
C GLY A 193 41.69 -44.36 -3.80
N TYR A 194 41.26 -43.79 -4.94
CA TYR A 194 40.32 -44.41 -5.88
C TYR A 194 41.02 -44.77 -7.21
N PRO A 195 41.59 -45.97 -7.39
CA PRO A 195 42.41 -46.27 -8.57
C PRO A 195 41.62 -46.71 -9.82
N GLY A 196 40.28 -46.55 -9.84
CA GLY A 196 39.43 -46.91 -10.98
C GLY A 196 39.07 -48.39 -11.10
N ASP A 197 39.34 -49.21 -10.09
CA ASP A 197 39.17 -50.67 -10.11
C ASP A 197 37.93 -51.18 -9.34
N LYS A 198 37.30 -50.33 -8.50
CA LYS A 198 36.13 -50.64 -7.69
C LYS A 198 34.92 -49.85 -8.14
N THR A 199 33.80 -50.55 -8.33
CA THR A 199 32.51 -49.95 -8.67
C THR A 199 31.59 -49.95 -7.44
N TYR A 200 30.89 -48.84 -7.27
CA TYR A 200 29.89 -48.59 -6.25
C TYR A 200 28.54 -48.35 -6.91
N TYR A 201 27.44 -48.40 -6.14
CA TYR A 201 26.12 -48.05 -6.64
C TYR A 201 25.61 -46.77 -6.00
N PHE A 202 25.06 -45.86 -6.79
CA PHE A 202 24.12 -44.84 -6.33
C PHE A 202 22.73 -45.45 -6.22
N ALA A 203 22.05 -45.24 -5.10
CA ALA A 203 20.64 -45.62 -4.95
C ALA A 203 19.75 -44.45 -5.41
N GLN A 204 19.04 -44.59 -6.52
CA GLN A 204 18.19 -43.53 -7.07
C GLN A 204 16.70 -43.90 -6.98
N PRO A 205 15.92 -43.31 -6.06
CA PRO A 205 14.47 -43.49 -6.01
C PRO A 205 13.80 -43.36 -7.39
N THR A 206 12.87 -44.26 -7.69
CA THR A 206 12.10 -44.22 -8.93
C THR A 206 11.11 -43.03 -8.94
N PRO A 207 10.67 -42.53 -10.10
CA PRO A 207 9.64 -41.49 -10.18
C PRO A 207 8.41 -41.80 -9.32
N GLN A 208 7.93 -43.04 -9.37
CA GLN A 208 6.82 -43.51 -8.54
C GLN A 208 7.08 -43.38 -7.03
N SER A 209 8.31 -43.66 -6.57
CA SER A 209 8.68 -43.49 -5.17
C SER A 209 8.79 -42.02 -4.77
N MET A 210 9.26 -41.17 -5.69
CA MET A 210 9.34 -39.72 -5.47
C MET A 210 7.93 -39.10 -5.38
N ASP A 211 7.03 -39.47 -6.28
CA ASP A 211 5.63 -39.00 -6.28
C ASP A 211 4.92 -39.42 -4.98
N ALA A 212 5.13 -40.66 -4.54
CA ALA A 212 4.59 -41.18 -3.28
C ALA A 212 5.10 -40.40 -2.04
N ALA A 213 6.33 -39.87 -2.10
CA ALA A 213 6.94 -39.13 -1.01
C ALA A 213 6.52 -37.65 -0.95
N GLY A 214 5.94 -37.09 -2.01
CA GLY A 214 5.58 -35.67 -2.09
C GLY A 214 4.61 -35.21 -0.99
N ALA A 215 3.63 -36.05 -0.66
CA ALA A 215 2.62 -35.73 0.36
C ALA A 215 3.24 -35.60 1.77
N VAL A 216 4.11 -36.54 2.17
CA VAL A 216 4.76 -36.49 3.48
C VAL A 216 5.81 -35.39 3.55
N MET A 217 6.54 -35.14 2.45
CA MET A 217 7.49 -34.03 2.35
C MET A 217 6.79 -32.69 2.56
N THR A 218 5.61 -32.49 1.95
CA THR A 218 4.79 -31.28 2.14
C THR A 218 4.43 -31.05 3.60
N SER A 219 3.94 -32.09 4.27
CA SER A 219 3.54 -31.98 5.68
C SER A 219 4.73 -31.69 6.58
N MET A 220 5.88 -32.32 6.32
CA MET A 220 7.13 -32.06 7.05
C MET A 220 7.62 -30.61 6.89
N MET A 221 7.59 -30.06 5.67
CA MET A 221 7.99 -28.68 5.41
C MET A 221 7.09 -27.69 6.16
N LYS A 222 5.77 -27.89 6.09
CA LYS A 222 4.78 -27.10 6.84
C LYS A 222 5.03 -27.14 8.34
N ALA A 223 5.19 -28.33 8.90
CA ALA A 223 5.32 -28.51 10.35
C ALA A 223 6.61 -27.89 10.88
N THR A 224 7.73 -28.12 10.20
CA THR A 224 9.05 -27.66 10.67
C THR A 224 9.25 -26.14 10.51
N LYS A 225 8.70 -25.50 9.47
CA LYS A 225 8.80 -24.04 9.29
C LYS A 225 7.92 -23.22 10.21
N ASN A 226 6.82 -23.79 10.68
CA ASN A 226 5.96 -23.13 11.66
C ASN A 226 6.37 -23.43 13.11
N ASP A 227 7.45 -24.19 13.33
CA ASP A 227 7.92 -24.53 14.67
C ASP A 227 8.97 -23.53 15.17
N PRO A 228 8.65 -22.63 16.12
CA PRO A 228 9.58 -21.64 16.66
C PRO A 228 10.78 -22.27 17.38
N ARG A 229 10.70 -23.55 17.78
CA ARG A 229 11.84 -24.28 18.35
C ARG A 229 12.96 -24.50 17.33
N LEU A 230 12.63 -24.43 16.04
CA LEU A 230 13.55 -24.57 14.91
C LEU A 230 14.05 -23.20 14.38
N LYS A 231 13.74 -22.08 15.02
CA LYS A 231 14.35 -20.78 14.66
C LYS A 231 15.84 -20.77 15.03
N VAL A 232 16.69 -20.26 14.13
CA VAL A 232 18.14 -20.17 14.36
C VAL A 232 18.44 -19.32 15.60
N ARG A 233 19.26 -19.87 16.50
CA ARG A 233 19.72 -19.24 17.73
C ARG A 233 21.11 -19.74 18.12
N GLU A 234 21.87 -18.91 18.80
CA GLU A 234 23.12 -19.32 19.43
C GLU A 234 22.82 -19.93 20.81
N ASN A 235 23.38 -21.11 21.08
CA ASN A 235 23.31 -21.69 22.40
C ASN A 235 24.32 -20.99 23.33
N ALA A 236 23.80 -20.19 24.25
CA ALA A 236 24.59 -19.40 25.20
C ALA A 236 25.58 -20.22 26.07
N SER A 237 25.38 -21.53 26.21
CA SER A 237 26.25 -22.40 27.02
C SER A 237 27.39 -23.06 26.24
N THR A 238 27.25 -23.19 24.91
CA THR A 238 28.22 -23.91 24.06
C THR A 238 28.80 -23.05 22.94
N GLY A 239 28.24 -21.86 22.68
CA GLY A 239 28.60 -21.00 21.55
C GLY A 239 28.23 -21.61 20.18
N GLN A 240 27.47 -22.70 20.17
CA GLN A 240 27.08 -23.39 18.94
C GLN A 240 25.73 -22.89 18.42
N TRP A 241 25.63 -22.71 17.11
CA TRP A 241 24.38 -22.35 16.44
C TRP A 241 23.45 -23.56 16.31
N GLN A 242 22.16 -23.37 16.62
CA GLN A 242 21.10 -24.37 16.55
C GLN A 242 19.89 -23.82 15.78
N GLY A 243 19.11 -24.68 15.11
CA GLY A 243 17.91 -24.29 14.35
C GLY A 243 18.00 -24.54 12.84
N LYS A 244 16.95 -24.16 12.11
CA LYS A 244 16.69 -24.43 10.68
C LYS A 244 16.14 -23.26 9.89
N TRP A 245 15.68 -22.20 10.55
CA TRP A 245 15.09 -21.08 9.83
C TRP A 245 15.37 -19.71 10.44
N THR A 246 15.47 -18.69 9.58
CA THR A 246 15.61 -17.28 9.97
C THR A 246 14.51 -16.46 9.33
N GLN A 247 14.04 -15.43 10.03
CA GLN A 247 13.02 -14.53 9.50
C GLN A 247 13.67 -13.18 9.20
N GLN A 248 13.75 -12.82 7.92
CA GLN A 248 14.12 -11.46 7.52
C GLN A 248 12.92 -10.54 7.74
N THR A 249 13.15 -9.40 8.39
CA THR A 249 12.12 -8.37 8.59
C THR A 249 12.04 -7.49 7.36
N GLY A 250 10.92 -7.56 6.62
CA GLY A 250 10.63 -6.64 5.53
C GLY A 250 10.25 -5.25 6.05
N GLN A 251 10.58 -4.20 5.29
CA GLN A 251 10.12 -2.84 5.53
C GLN A 251 9.48 -2.31 4.25
N SER A 252 8.22 -1.87 4.37
CA SER A 252 7.37 -1.43 3.26
C SER A 252 7.57 0.04 2.86
N VAL A 253 8.27 0.85 3.67
CA VAL A 253 8.44 2.30 3.49
C VAL A 253 9.81 2.74 4.02
N ASP A 254 10.54 3.60 3.28
CA ASP A 254 11.75 4.29 3.75
C ASP A 254 11.36 5.74 4.10
N VAL A 255 11.49 6.12 5.37
CA VAL A 255 11.15 7.47 5.87
C VAL A 255 12.45 8.22 6.10
N ALA A 256 12.79 9.15 5.22
CA ALA A 256 13.87 10.10 5.50
C ALA A 256 13.33 11.19 6.45
N THR A 257 13.98 11.41 7.59
CA THR A 257 13.63 12.52 8.49
C THR A 257 14.13 13.85 7.93
N ALA A 258 13.31 14.90 8.08
CA ALA A 258 13.48 16.23 7.50
C ALA A 258 14.80 16.97 7.86
N SER A 259 15.60 16.44 8.78
CA SER A 259 16.86 17.05 9.22
C SER A 259 18.05 16.77 8.29
N GLU A 260 18.00 15.72 7.46
CA GLU A 260 19.09 15.39 6.52
C GLU A 260 18.99 16.14 5.19
N SER A 261 17.79 16.57 4.78
CA SER A 261 17.53 17.22 3.49
C SER A 261 17.89 18.71 3.44
N LEU A 262 17.88 19.40 4.59
CA LEU A 262 18.24 20.84 4.68
C LEU A 262 19.75 21.08 4.76
N GLN A 263 20.52 20.14 5.31
CA GLN A 263 21.99 20.25 5.37
C GLN A 263 22.63 19.99 4.00
N LEU A 264 22.04 19.09 3.19
CA LEU A 264 22.56 18.69 1.87
C LEU A 264 22.29 19.74 0.77
N ALA A 265 21.24 20.54 0.89
CA ALA A 265 20.92 21.64 -0.03
C ALA A 265 21.99 22.76 -0.02
N ALA A 266 22.78 22.87 1.06
CA ALA A 266 23.91 23.79 1.15
C ALA A 266 25.16 23.28 0.40
N ASP A 267 25.37 21.96 0.33
CA ASP A 267 26.52 21.35 -0.35
C ASP A 267 26.32 21.22 -1.87
N ILE A 268 25.07 21.12 -2.34
CA ILE A 268 24.70 20.96 -3.77
C ILE A 268 24.94 22.24 -4.60
N ARG A 269 25.00 23.43 -3.98
CA ARG A 269 25.31 24.67 -4.72
C ARG A 269 26.77 24.76 -5.22
N ALA A 270 27.61 23.78 -4.91
CA ALA A 270 29.02 23.75 -5.31
C ALA A 270 29.33 22.91 -6.57
N LEU A 271 28.35 22.19 -7.15
CA LEU A 271 28.56 21.32 -8.31
C LEU A 271 27.74 21.80 -9.51
N ALA A 272 28.38 22.56 -10.38
CA ALA A 272 27.89 22.91 -11.70
C ALA A 272 28.98 22.56 -12.73
N GLY A 273 28.91 21.34 -13.26
CA GLY A 273 29.75 20.89 -14.39
C GLY A 273 29.51 19.40 -14.68
N ASP A 274 29.01 19.09 -15.88
CA ASP A 274 28.75 17.76 -16.47
C ASP A 274 28.88 16.55 -15.51
N ASP A 275 27.85 16.36 -14.68
CA ASP A 275 27.84 15.48 -13.51
C ASP A 275 27.33 14.07 -13.84
N TRP A 276 28.17 13.21 -14.43
CA TRP A 276 27.85 11.78 -14.45
C TRP A 276 27.92 11.21 -13.01
N ASN A 277 26.75 10.88 -12.45
CA ASN A 277 26.62 10.25 -11.13
C ASN A 277 25.84 8.93 -11.25
N ALA A 278 26.55 7.80 -11.12
CA ALA A 278 25.96 6.48 -11.16
C ALA A 278 25.50 6.07 -9.75
N THR A 279 24.29 5.53 -9.64
CA THR A 279 23.77 4.96 -8.39
C THR A 279 23.13 3.60 -8.64
N LEU A 280 23.10 2.74 -7.62
CA LEU A 280 22.37 1.49 -7.69
C LEU A 280 20.87 1.72 -7.50
N GLN A 281 20.05 1.08 -8.31
CA GLN A 281 18.59 1.09 -8.19
C GLN A 281 18.14 0.47 -6.86
N ASN A 282 18.86 -0.55 -6.38
CA ASN A 282 18.60 -1.17 -5.08
C ASN A 282 19.91 -1.43 -4.31
N SER A 283 20.03 -0.88 -3.09
CA SER A 283 21.18 -1.09 -2.19
C SER A 283 20.89 -2.09 -1.06
N ARG A 284 19.69 -2.69 -1.05
CA ARG A 284 19.24 -3.67 -0.06
C ARG A 284 19.49 -5.10 -0.57
N THR A 285 19.34 -6.07 0.33
CA THR A 285 19.42 -7.49 0.00
C THR A 285 18.16 -7.93 -0.75
N VAL A 286 18.32 -8.43 -1.97
CA VAL A 286 17.27 -8.98 -2.83
C VAL A 286 17.63 -10.44 -3.12
N HIS A 287 16.75 -11.37 -2.75
CA HIS A 287 17.01 -12.81 -2.89
C HIS A 287 18.39 -13.22 -2.32
N GLY A 288 18.75 -12.72 -1.14
CA GLY A 288 20.06 -13.00 -0.52
C GLY A 288 21.27 -12.31 -1.17
N MET A 289 21.11 -11.58 -2.28
CA MET A 289 22.17 -10.79 -2.92
C MET A 289 22.02 -9.31 -2.58
N LYS A 290 23.10 -8.67 -2.12
CA LYS A 290 23.18 -7.22 -1.93
C LYS A 290 24.28 -6.64 -2.81
N ALA A 291 23.98 -5.55 -3.49
CA ALA A 291 24.96 -4.80 -4.27
C ALA A 291 25.32 -3.49 -3.57
N ALA A 292 26.61 -3.15 -3.60
CA ALA A 292 27.14 -1.86 -3.22
C ALA A 292 28.04 -1.35 -4.35
N MET A 293 28.07 -0.04 -4.57
CA MET A 293 28.84 0.58 -5.63
C MET A 293 29.54 1.84 -5.13
N GLU A 294 30.76 2.03 -5.60
CA GLU A 294 31.57 3.22 -5.38
C GLU A 294 32.06 3.75 -6.73
N VAL A 295 31.89 5.05 -6.99
CA VAL A 295 32.40 5.69 -8.22
C VAL A 295 33.88 6.03 -8.00
N LEU A 296 34.76 5.37 -8.75
CA LEU A 296 36.22 5.54 -8.60
C LEU A 296 36.77 6.71 -9.43
N ASP A 297 36.26 6.91 -10.64
CA ASP A 297 36.70 7.95 -11.57
C ASP A 297 35.53 8.34 -12.48
N ARG A 298 35.02 9.58 -12.33
CA ARG A 298 33.86 10.08 -13.08
C ARG A 298 34.19 10.32 -14.56
N ASP A 299 35.38 10.87 -14.83
CA ASP A 299 35.84 11.19 -16.18
C ASP A 299 36.05 9.93 -17.02
N LYS A 300 36.48 8.84 -16.37
CA LYS A 300 36.66 7.52 -17.00
C LYS A 300 35.46 6.59 -16.86
N ARG A 301 34.35 7.04 -16.25
CA ARG A 301 33.14 6.24 -15.96
C ARG A 301 33.46 4.89 -15.30
N LYS A 302 34.37 4.94 -14.31
CA LYS A 302 34.91 3.76 -13.64
C LYS A 302 34.28 3.56 -12.28
N VAL A 303 33.78 2.36 -12.00
CA VAL A 303 33.10 2.01 -10.75
C VAL A 303 33.70 0.76 -10.11
N LYS A 304 33.68 0.72 -8.78
CA LYS A 304 33.88 -0.49 -7.98
C LYS A 304 32.51 -1.04 -7.60
N LEU A 305 32.26 -2.29 -7.95
CA LEU A 305 31.05 -3.02 -7.59
C LEU A 305 31.41 -4.09 -6.56
N THR A 306 30.69 -4.11 -5.44
CA THR A 306 30.77 -5.15 -4.42
C THR A 306 29.42 -5.87 -4.35
N LEU A 307 29.42 -7.16 -4.68
CA LEU A 307 28.25 -8.03 -4.56
C LEU A 307 28.46 -8.97 -3.36
N THR A 308 27.52 -8.98 -2.42
CA THR A 308 27.54 -9.86 -1.25
C THR A 308 26.38 -10.83 -1.29
N ASN A 309 26.64 -12.09 -0.97
CA ASN A 309 25.67 -13.17 -0.95
C ASN A 309 25.52 -13.74 0.47
N GLU A 310 24.30 -13.69 0.98
CA GLU A 310 23.91 -14.13 2.31
C GLU A 310 23.32 -15.55 2.32
N TYR A 311 23.23 -16.20 1.15
CA TYR A 311 22.66 -17.53 0.96
C TYR A 311 23.74 -18.60 0.75
N ILE A 312 23.45 -19.86 1.09
CA ILE A 312 24.41 -20.99 1.03
C ILE A 312 24.44 -21.55 -0.40
N ARG A 313 24.87 -20.70 -1.35
CA ARG A 313 24.95 -21.03 -2.79
C ARG A 313 26.02 -20.22 -3.51
N TYR A 314 26.42 -20.67 -4.69
CA TYR A 314 27.21 -19.88 -5.64
C TYR A 314 26.31 -19.19 -6.67
N LEU A 315 26.68 -17.98 -7.08
CA LEU A 315 26.07 -17.24 -8.18
C LEU A 315 27.15 -16.84 -9.20
N GLY A 316 26.89 -16.96 -10.50
CA GLY A 316 27.66 -16.26 -11.52
C GLY A 316 27.21 -14.81 -11.62
N ALA A 317 28.13 -13.86 -11.70
CA ALA A 317 27.84 -12.44 -11.85
C ALA A 317 28.02 -12.00 -13.30
N TYR A 318 27.03 -11.29 -13.85
CA TYR A 318 27.02 -10.78 -15.23
C TYR A 318 26.62 -9.31 -15.28
N ILE A 319 26.98 -8.62 -16.36
CA ILE A 319 26.61 -7.23 -16.63
C ILE A 319 26.14 -7.04 -18.07
N ARG A 320 25.14 -6.17 -18.26
CA ARG A 320 24.55 -5.76 -19.54
C ARG A 320 24.47 -4.24 -19.58
N PHE A 321 24.96 -3.62 -20.66
CA PHE A 321 24.96 -2.17 -20.83
C PHE A 321 23.80 -1.73 -21.73
N TYR A 322 23.30 -0.51 -21.52
CA TYR A 322 22.23 0.08 -22.30
C TYR A 322 22.62 1.46 -22.84
N ASP A 323 22.21 1.74 -24.07
CA ASP A 323 22.33 3.04 -24.71
C ASP A 323 21.24 4.03 -24.24
N ALA A 324 21.32 5.28 -24.71
CA ALA A 324 20.39 6.36 -24.35
C ALA A 324 18.92 6.07 -24.73
N ASP A 325 18.69 5.21 -25.72
CA ASP A 325 17.35 4.82 -26.18
C ASP A 325 16.80 3.61 -25.38
N GLY A 326 17.57 3.11 -24.40
CA GLY A 326 17.21 1.95 -23.59
C GLY A 326 17.43 0.60 -24.27
N ASN A 327 18.14 0.55 -25.41
CA ASN A 327 18.48 -0.69 -26.08
C ASN A 327 19.72 -1.33 -25.45
N ALA A 328 19.73 -2.66 -25.39
CA ALA A 328 20.89 -3.39 -24.90
C ALA A 328 22.06 -3.34 -25.89
N MET A 329 23.23 -2.94 -25.40
CA MET A 329 24.43 -2.79 -26.21
C MET A 329 25.12 -4.14 -26.43
N LYS A 330 25.50 -4.40 -27.68
CA LYS A 330 26.39 -5.52 -28.02
C LYS A 330 27.84 -5.11 -27.83
N VAL A 331 28.50 -5.71 -26.85
CA VAL A 331 29.87 -5.44 -26.43
C VAL A 331 30.71 -6.72 -26.37
N PRO A 332 30.92 -7.45 -27.50
CA PRO A 332 31.57 -8.76 -27.53
C PRO A 332 33.05 -8.75 -27.14
N ASP A 333 33.72 -7.59 -27.17
CA ASP A 333 35.13 -7.44 -26.79
C ASP A 333 35.33 -6.86 -25.38
N TRP A 334 34.26 -6.53 -24.66
CA TRP A 334 34.33 -5.91 -23.33
C TRP A 334 34.64 -6.94 -22.22
N SER A 335 35.47 -6.60 -21.23
CA SER A 335 35.70 -7.40 -20.03
C SER A 335 35.86 -6.52 -18.80
N ALA A 336 35.65 -7.08 -17.60
CA ALA A 336 35.93 -6.38 -16.34
C ALA A 336 37.43 -6.03 -16.22
N ASP A 337 37.75 -4.91 -15.58
CA ASP A 337 39.11 -4.34 -15.54
C ASP A 337 40.09 -5.15 -14.66
N ALA A 338 39.59 -6.00 -13.77
CA ALA A 338 40.38 -6.82 -12.86
C ALA A 338 39.70 -8.18 -12.56
N GLY A 339 40.36 -9.28 -12.92
CA GLY A 339 40.00 -10.64 -12.45
C GLY A 339 40.65 -11.77 -13.27
N ILE A 340 41.74 -12.36 -12.77
CA ILE A 340 42.41 -13.55 -13.37
C ILE A 340 41.42 -14.71 -13.60
N ILE A 341 40.42 -14.83 -12.73
CA ILE A 341 39.37 -15.87 -12.78
C ILE A 341 38.42 -15.65 -13.98
N THR A 342 38.11 -14.38 -14.31
CA THR A 342 37.17 -14.01 -15.38
C THR A 342 37.73 -14.35 -16.76
N GLU A 343 39.03 -14.12 -16.97
CA GLU A 343 39.74 -14.47 -18.21
C GLU A 343 39.81 -15.98 -18.42
N VAL A 344 40.19 -16.74 -17.38
CA VAL A 344 40.32 -18.20 -17.43
C VAL A 344 38.98 -18.88 -17.73
N ILE A 345 37.89 -18.42 -17.13
CA ILE A 345 36.55 -18.97 -17.36
C ILE A 345 36.03 -18.59 -18.76
N ASN A 346 36.16 -17.33 -19.18
CA ASN A 346 35.69 -16.86 -20.48
C ASN A 346 36.43 -17.51 -21.66
N GLU A 347 37.73 -17.81 -21.50
CA GLU A 347 38.50 -18.56 -22.51
C GLU A 347 38.14 -20.05 -22.57
N ALA A 348 37.73 -20.63 -21.43
CA ALA A 348 37.50 -22.06 -21.32
C ALA A 348 36.06 -22.47 -21.64
N LEU A 349 35.08 -21.57 -21.49
CA LEU A 349 33.66 -21.90 -21.50
C LEU A 349 32.81 -20.83 -22.23
N ASP A 350 31.86 -21.30 -23.06
CA ASP A 350 30.88 -20.44 -23.75
C ASP A 350 29.68 -20.12 -22.83
N ILE A 351 29.89 -19.20 -21.88
CA ILE A 351 28.91 -18.84 -20.83
C ILE A 351 28.35 -17.41 -20.91
N GLN A 352 28.69 -16.65 -21.95
CA GLN A 352 28.33 -15.23 -22.12
C GLN A 352 27.61 -14.98 -23.46
N TYR A 353 27.02 -13.80 -23.62
CA TYR A 353 26.35 -13.35 -24.85
C TYR A 353 26.97 -12.04 -25.35
N GLU A 354 26.68 -11.66 -26.60
CA GLU A 354 27.20 -10.41 -27.19
C GLU A 354 26.81 -9.17 -26.36
N ASP A 355 25.66 -9.20 -25.67
CA ASP A 355 25.10 -8.11 -24.87
C ASP A 355 25.06 -8.40 -23.36
N LEU A 356 25.60 -9.53 -22.90
CA LEU A 356 25.62 -9.91 -21.48
C LEU A 356 26.95 -10.58 -21.13
N ARG A 357 27.75 -9.91 -20.30
CA ARG A 357 29.16 -10.24 -20.06
C ARG A 357 29.41 -10.75 -18.65
N PHE A 358 30.19 -11.82 -18.52
CA PHE A 358 30.56 -12.40 -17.23
C PHE A 358 31.60 -11.54 -16.51
N ILE A 359 31.37 -11.24 -15.23
CA ILE A 359 32.24 -10.37 -14.41
C ILE A 359 32.84 -11.07 -13.18
N GLY A 360 32.45 -12.31 -12.90
CA GLY A 360 32.99 -13.11 -11.79
C GLY A 360 31.93 -14.04 -11.21
N TYR A 361 32.24 -14.72 -10.10
CA TYR A 361 31.25 -15.47 -9.34
C TYR A 361 31.23 -15.01 -7.88
N ILE A 362 30.09 -15.16 -7.23
CA ILE A 362 29.86 -14.80 -5.83
C ILE A 362 29.78 -16.11 -5.04
N GLY A 363 30.65 -16.26 -4.04
CA GLY A 363 30.67 -17.43 -3.17
C GLY A 363 29.44 -17.52 -2.24
N PRO A 364 29.27 -18.65 -1.53
CA PRO A 364 28.23 -18.84 -0.52
C PRO A 364 28.55 -18.11 0.78
N VAL A 365 27.53 -17.82 1.58
CA VAL A 365 27.72 -17.51 3.01
C VAL A 365 28.38 -18.69 3.72
N ASN A 366 29.30 -18.41 4.64
CA ASN A 366 29.85 -19.45 5.50
C ASN A 366 28.73 -20.10 6.31
N ASN A 367 28.88 -21.36 6.67
CA ASN A 367 27.87 -22.07 7.46
C ASN A 367 28.47 -23.16 8.35
N VAL A 368 27.71 -23.50 9.38
CA VAL A 368 27.93 -24.66 10.25
C VAL A 368 26.73 -25.57 10.11
N MET A 369 26.93 -26.80 9.64
CA MET A 369 25.84 -27.78 9.51
C MET A 369 24.62 -27.25 8.71
N ALA A 370 24.86 -26.52 7.61
CA ALA A 370 23.85 -25.85 6.78
C ALA A 370 23.10 -24.69 7.46
N ILE A 371 23.63 -24.13 8.56
CA ILE A 371 23.14 -22.90 9.20
C ILE A 371 24.02 -21.72 8.76
N PRO A 372 23.47 -20.69 8.09
CA PRO A 372 24.26 -19.59 7.55
C PRO A 372 24.83 -18.68 8.66
N ILE A 373 26.11 -18.32 8.56
CA ILE A 373 26.81 -17.32 9.38
C ILE A 373 26.79 -16.00 8.61
N VAL A 374 25.72 -15.21 8.79
CA VAL A 374 25.48 -13.97 8.02
C VAL A 374 26.59 -12.92 8.23
N ALA A 375 27.35 -13.00 9.33
CA ALA A 375 28.50 -12.14 9.58
C ALA A 375 29.69 -12.38 8.63
N ASP A 376 29.70 -13.50 7.89
CA ASP A 376 30.74 -13.91 6.95
C ASP A 376 30.11 -14.29 5.59
N PRO A 377 29.59 -13.30 4.83
CA PRO A 377 28.92 -13.53 3.56
C PRO A 377 29.93 -13.81 2.45
N GLY A 378 29.48 -14.52 1.41
CA GLY A 378 30.24 -14.62 0.18
C GLY A 378 30.33 -13.25 -0.51
N LYS A 379 31.47 -12.93 -1.11
CA LYS A 379 31.71 -11.60 -1.70
C LYS A 379 32.39 -11.71 -3.06
N LEU A 380 31.96 -10.85 -3.98
CA LEU A 380 32.67 -10.53 -5.20
C LEU A 380 32.94 -9.02 -5.21
N GLU A 381 34.20 -8.63 -5.36
CA GLU A 381 34.58 -7.25 -5.64
C GLU A 381 35.18 -7.17 -7.04
N VAL A 382 34.60 -6.32 -7.89
CA VAL A 382 35.03 -6.17 -9.28
C VAL A 382 35.09 -4.69 -9.66
N THR A 383 36.08 -4.34 -10.47
CA THR A 383 36.22 -2.99 -11.04
C THR A 383 35.78 -3.02 -12.50
N LEU A 384 34.96 -2.05 -12.88
CA LEU A 384 34.29 -2.01 -14.18
C LEU A 384 34.46 -0.62 -14.81
N THR A 385 34.78 -0.58 -16.09
CA THR A 385 34.73 0.64 -16.90
C THR A 385 33.54 0.56 -17.87
N PHE A 386 32.64 1.55 -17.83
CA PHE A 386 31.50 1.59 -18.76
C PHE A 386 32.00 1.81 -20.21
N PRO A 387 31.46 1.08 -21.20
CA PRO A 387 31.81 1.31 -22.60
C PRO A 387 31.31 2.69 -23.07
N PRO A 388 31.90 3.27 -24.13
CA PRO A 388 31.39 4.50 -24.75
C PRO A 388 29.90 4.38 -25.07
N ASP A 389 29.15 5.48 -24.91
CA ASP A 389 27.70 5.58 -25.17
C ASP A 389 26.76 4.79 -24.23
N ALA A 390 27.30 4.02 -23.28
CA ALA A 390 26.48 3.42 -22.23
C ALA A 390 26.02 4.48 -21.21
N VAL A 391 24.70 4.54 -20.97
CA VAL A 391 24.09 5.45 -19.99
C VAL A 391 23.64 4.73 -18.71
N SER A 392 23.43 3.41 -18.78
CA SER A 392 23.04 2.57 -17.65
C SER A 392 23.52 1.12 -17.83
N ALA A 393 23.48 0.33 -16.77
CA ALA A 393 23.83 -1.08 -16.82
C ALA A 393 22.96 -1.92 -15.86
N SER A 394 22.59 -3.13 -16.27
CA SER A 394 22.00 -4.14 -15.40
C SER A 394 23.07 -5.15 -14.97
N ILE A 395 23.08 -5.49 -13.69
CA ILE A 395 23.92 -6.53 -13.09
C ILE A 395 23.03 -7.71 -12.71
N TYR A 396 23.50 -8.92 -12.97
CA TYR A 396 22.78 -10.15 -12.67
C TYR A 396 23.61 -11.07 -11.79
N GLY A 397 23.00 -11.58 -10.71
CA GLY A 397 23.46 -12.77 -10.00
C GLY A 397 22.70 -14.00 -10.50
N SER A 398 23.36 -14.90 -11.21
CA SER A 398 22.76 -16.03 -11.92
C SER A 398 23.14 -17.37 -11.29
N GLY A 399 22.17 -18.23 -11.03
CA GLY A 399 22.40 -19.53 -10.41
C GLY A 399 21.16 -20.41 -10.50
N LEU A 400 21.11 -21.49 -9.71
CA LEU A 400 19.90 -22.32 -9.66
C LEU A 400 18.71 -21.44 -9.27
N GLY A 401 17.64 -21.51 -10.05
CA GLY A 401 16.46 -20.66 -9.89
C GLY A 401 15.21 -21.29 -10.49
N THR A 402 14.12 -20.53 -10.51
CA THR A 402 12.86 -20.92 -11.17
C THR A 402 12.40 -19.85 -12.16
N GLY A 403 11.45 -20.22 -13.04
CA GLY A 403 10.91 -19.33 -14.08
C GLY A 403 11.54 -19.53 -15.46
N ALA A 404 11.23 -18.63 -16.40
CA ALA A 404 11.81 -18.64 -17.73
C ALA A 404 13.25 -18.08 -17.68
N ASP A 405 14.20 -18.82 -18.23
CA ASP A 405 15.58 -18.34 -18.39
C ASP A 405 15.81 -17.88 -19.84
N HIS A 406 15.94 -16.57 -20.00
CA HIS A 406 16.25 -15.96 -21.29
C HIS A 406 17.73 -16.12 -21.67
N TRP A 407 18.58 -16.48 -20.71
CA TRP A 407 20.02 -16.63 -20.87
C TRP A 407 20.51 -17.97 -20.29
N PRO A 408 20.13 -19.14 -20.87
CA PRO A 408 20.42 -20.49 -20.34
C PRO A 408 21.89 -20.86 -20.09
N LYS A 409 22.81 -19.98 -20.47
CA LYS A 409 24.25 -20.11 -20.25
C LYS A 409 24.69 -19.51 -18.90
N THR A 410 23.97 -18.52 -18.38
CA THR A 410 24.39 -17.74 -17.22
C THR A 410 24.33 -18.51 -15.89
N PRO A 411 23.36 -19.43 -15.64
CA PRO A 411 23.29 -20.13 -14.37
C PRO A 411 24.33 -21.24 -14.18
N ILE A 412 25.05 -21.64 -15.24
CA ILE A 412 25.90 -22.83 -15.25
C ILE A 412 26.96 -22.79 -14.15
N VAL A 413 27.68 -21.67 -14.02
CA VAL A 413 28.74 -21.50 -13.02
C VAL A 413 28.19 -21.60 -11.60
N GLY A 414 27.18 -20.79 -11.28
CA GLY A 414 26.54 -20.82 -9.95
C GLY A 414 25.89 -22.18 -9.65
N GLY A 415 25.28 -22.80 -10.66
CA GLY A 415 24.53 -24.05 -10.52
C GLY A 415 25.38 -25.29 -10.26
N VAL A 416 26.46 -25.47 -11.04
CA VAL A 416 27.39 -26.60 -10.84
C VAL A 416 28.07 -26.49 -9.48
N MET A 417 28.57 -25.30 -9.13
CA MET A 417 29.30 -25.08 -7.88
C MET A 417 28.40 -25.29 -6.65
N THR A 418 27.16 -24.78 -6.71
CA THR A 418 26.15 -25.04 -5.67
C THR A 418 25.83 -26.53 -5.55
N GLY A 419 25.64 -27.21 -6.68
CA GLY A 419 25.27 -28.63 -6.71
C GLY A 419 26.32 -29.53 -6.07
N VAL A 420 27.60 -29.30 -6.37
CA VAL A 420 28.71 -30.12 -5.86
C VAL A 420 29.02 -29.78 -4.40
N PHE A 421 29.25 -28.50 -4.09
CA PHE A 421 29.89 -28.11 -2.82
C PHE A 421 28.93 -27.66 -1.72
N ASN A 422 27.73 -27.17 -2.04
CA ASN A 422 26.73 -26.76 -1.03
C ASN A 422 25.67 -27.83 -0.77
N LEU A 423 25.45 -28.74 -1.72
CA LEU A 423 24.43 -29.78 -1.60
C LEU A 423 25.06 -31.18 -1.53
N GLY A 424 25.92 -31.55 -2.50
CA GLY A 424 26.56 -32.86 -2.54
C GLY A 424 27.41 -33.16 -1.30
N VAL A 425 28.37 -32.28 -0.97
CA VAL A 425 29.28 -32.50 0.16
C VAL A 425 28.56 -32.67 1.51
N PRO A 426 27.61 -31.81 1.94
CA PRO A 426 26.90 -32.02 3.20
C PRO A 426 26.15 -33.36 3.31
N ALA A 427 25.58 -33.85 2.20
CA ALA A 427 24.86 -35.13 2.17
C ALA A 427 25.78 -36.34 2.31
N PHE A 428 26.98 -36.26 1.74
CA PHE A 428 28.05 -37.25 1.96
C PHE A 428 28.42 -37.33 3.44
N MET A 429 28.56 -36.18 4.11
CA MET A 429 29.13 -36.12 5.45
C MET A 429 28.22 -36.65 6.57
N LEU A 430 26.94 -36.93 6.33
CA LEU A 430 25.96 -37.31 7.37
C LEU A 430 26.27 -38.64 8.10
N ALA A 431 26.98 -39.57 7.47
CA ALA A 431 27.32 -40.85 8.11
C ALA A 431 28.52 -40.76 9.07
N ALA A 432 29.37 -39.75 8.89
CA ALA A 432 30.55 -39.56 9.72
C ALA A 432 30.20 -38.95 11.09
N ALA A 433 30.78 -39.52 12.13
CA ALA A 433 30.67 -39.09 13.53
C ALA A 433 31.30 -37.71 13.84
N THR A 434 31.96 -37.08 12.88
CA THR A 434 32.68 -35.82 13.02
C THR A 434 31.78 -34.63 12.68
N ALA A 435 31.65 -33.70 13.62
CA ALA A 435 30.96 -32.44 13.42
C ALA A 435 31.92 -31.43 12.80
N VAL A 436 31.75 -31.10 11.52
CA VAL A 436 32.49 -29.99 10.91
C VAL A 436 31.99 -28.69 11.50
N GLN A 437 32.90 -27.95 12.14
CA GLN A 437 32.59 -26.71 12.83
C GLN A 437 32.44 -25.50 11.90
N ALA A 438 32.96 -25.56 10.66
CA ALA A 438 32.76 -24.53 9.63
C ALA A 438 33.09 -25.07 8.23
N TYR A 439 32.31 -24.66 7.21
CA TYR A 439 32.56 -25.01 5.81
C TYR A 439 33.49 -24.02 5.08
N LYS A 440 33.85 -22.89 5.69
CA LYS A 440 34.79 -21.92 5.11
C LYS A 440 36.11 -22.51 4.57
N PRO A 441 36.80 -23.44 5.24
CA PRO A 441 38.01 -24.05 4.67
C PRO A 441 37.77 -24.76 3.33
N LEU A 442 36.61 -25.39 3.14
CA LEU A 442 36.23 -25.97 1.86
C LEU A 442 36.00 -24.86 0.81
N TYR A 443 35.31 -23.79 1.18
CA TYR A 443 35.05 -22.66 0.27
C TYR A 443 36.35 -21.95 -0.14
N ASP A 444 37.29 -21.77 0.79
CA ASP A 444 38.62 -21.21 0.49
C ASP A 444 39.41 -22.12 -0.47
N ILE A 445 39.33 -23.46 -0.31
CA ILE A 445 39.92 -24.43 -1.25
C ILE A 445 39.27 -24.33 -2.63
N VAL A 446 37.95 -24.20 -2.68
CA VAL A 446 37.19 -24.08 -3.93
C VAL A 446 37.51 -22.77 -4.64
N ASP A 447 37.65 -21.66 -3.91
CA ASP A 447 38.08 -20.38 -4.46
C ASP A 447 39.52 -20.45 -5.00
N GLU A 448 40.43 -21.12 -4.29
CA GLU A 448 41.80 -21.38 -4.80
C GLU A 448 41.77 -22.19 -6.11
N LEU A 449 40.98 -23.27 -6.14
CA LEU A 449 40.86 -24.15 -7.31
C LEU A 449 40.19 -23.45 -8.50
N SER A 450 39.28 -22.50 -8.26
CA SER A 450 38.57 -21.76 -9.30
C SER A 450 39.48 -20.85 -10.13
N GLY A 451 40.69 -20.54 -9.66
CA GLY A 451 41.76 -19.92 -10.45
C GLY A 451 42.48 -20.87 -11.42
N ASN A 452 42.21 -22.18 -11.38
CA ASN A 452 42.88 -23.18 -12.20
C ASN A 452 42.06 -23.60 -13.43
N LYS A 453 42.59 -23.34 -14.64
CA LYS A 453 41.94 -23.67 -15.92
C LYS A 453 41.51 -25.14 -16.04
N LYS A 454 42.27 -26.10 -15.49
CA LYS A 454 41.91 -27.53 -15.53
C LYS A 454 40.73 -27.84 -14.61
N PHE A 455 40.68 -27.25 -13.42
CA PHE A 455 39.55 -27.39 -12.51
C PHE A 455 38.27 -26.81 -13.11
N VAL A 456 38.33 -25.57 -13.61
CA VAL A 456 37.20 -24.91 -14.27
C VAL A 456 36.70 -25.73 -15.47
N THR A 457 37.60 -26.17 -16.35
CA THR A 457 37.21 -26.95 -17.56
C THR A 457 36.56 -28.28 -17.19
N VAL A 458 37.04 -28.96 -16.14
CA VAL A 458 36.55 -30.30 -15.80
C VAL A 458 35.31 -30.25 -14.91
N VAL A 459 35.27 -29.38 -13.91
CA VAL A 459 34.15 -29.28 -12.98
C VAL A 459 33.01 -28.48 -13.60
N VAL A 460 33.27 -27.26 -14.09
CA VAL A 460 32.24 -26.41 -14.69
C VAL A 460 31.96 -26.84 -16.14
N GLY A 461 32.99 -27.10 -16.95
CA GLY A 461 32.82 -27.60 -18.32
C GLY A 461 32.33 -29.05 -18.40
N GLY A 462 32.60 -29.88 -17.39
CA GLY A 462 31.93 -31.17 -17.20
C GLY A 462 30.42 -30.98 -17.07
N GLY A 463 29.96 -30.04 -16.23
CA GLY A 463 28.55 -29.63 -16.19
C GLY A 463 28.00 -29.25 -17.57
N VAL A 464 28.71 -28.41 -18.33
CA VAL A 464 28.31 -28.05 -19.71
C VAL A 464 28.19 -29.28 -20.63
N ALA A 465 29.17 -30.19 -20.61
CA ALA A 465 29.18 -31.39 -21.45
C ALA A 465 28.10 -32.41 -21.06
N PHE A 466 27.75 -32.49 -19.77
CA PHE A 466 26.72 -33.37 -19.26
C PHE A 466 25.29 -32.88 -19.57
N PHE A 467 25.06 -31.55 -19.69
CA PHE A 467 23.71 -30.99 -19.81
C PHE A 467 23.43 -30.15 -21.08
N GLY A 468 24.44 -29.79 -21.88
CA GLY A 468 24.29 -29.02 -23.12
C GLY A 468 23.63 -27.63 -22.92
N ALA A 469 23.03 -27.07 -23.98
CA ALA A 469 22.29 -25.79 -23.93
C ALA A 469 20.96 -25.85 -23.13
N GLN A 470 20.70 -26.96 -22.43
CA GLN A 470 19.51 -27.25 -21.65
C GLN A 470 19.90 -27.51 -20.20
N PHE A 471 20.91 -26.80 -19.69
CA PHE A 471 21.44 -26.98 -18.34
C PHE A 471 20.31 -26.89 -17.31
N GLY A 472 20.13 -27.97 -16.52
CA GLY A 472 19.09 -28.02 -15.52
C GLY A 472 17.65 -28.02 -16.07
N VAL A 473 17.40 -28.36 -17.35
CA VAL A 473 16.04 -28.51 -17.89
C VAL A 473 15.90 -29.72 -18.83
N SER A 474 14.74 -30.39 -18.81
CA SER A 474 14.43 -31.47 -19.75
C SER A 474 14.03 -30.89 -21.11
N ALA A 475 14.57 -31.47 -22.19
CA ALA A 475 14.30 -31.03 -23.56
C ALA A 475 12.81 -31.16 -23.97
N ALA A 476 12.03 -31.98 -23.27
CA ALA A 476 10.62 -32.24 -23.57
C ALA A 476 9.64 -31.26 -22.88
N HIS A 477 9.99 -30.71 -21.70
CA HIS A 477 9.06 -29.94 -20.88
C HIS A 477 9.60 -28.58 -20.40
N LYS A 478 10.88 -28.26 -20.63
CA LYS A 478 11.55 -27.06 -20.09
C LYS A 478 11.50 -26.97 -18.55
N GLU A 479 11.42 -28.12 -17.88
CA GLU A 479 11.37 -28.27 -16.41
C GLU A 479 12.65 -28.94 -15.87
N MET A 480 12.98 -28.73 -14.58
CA MET A 480 14.24 -29.20 -13.98
C MET A 480 14.48 -30.71 -14.07
N ASN A 481 15.64 -31.12 -14.62
CA ASN A 481 16.04 -32.53 -14.70
C ASN A 481 16.83 -32.97 -13.45
N TRP A 482 16.12 -33.22 -12.36
CA TRP A 482 16.69 -33.58 -11.06
C TRP A 482 17.46 -34.91 -11.05
N HIS A 483 17.07 -35.85 -11.91
CA HIS A 483 17.76 -37.13 -12.05
C HIS A 483 19.20 -36.91 -12.55
N ALA A 484 19.35 -36.14 -13.62
CA ALA A 484 20.67 -35.81 -14.16
C ALA A 484 21.45 -34.86 -13.22
N PHE A 485 20.77 -33.99 -12.47
CA PHE A 485 21.42 -33.12 -11.48
C PHE A 485 22.00 -33.90 -10.27
N SER A 486 21.35 -35.00 -9.88
CA SER A 486 21.79 -35.85 -8.74
C SER A 486 23.18 -36.50 -8.94
N THR A 487 23.66 -36.59 -10.18
CA THR A 487 24.97 -37.18 -10.51
C THR A 487 26.12 -36.16 -10.46
N LEU A 488 25.84 -34.86 -10.29
CA LEU A 488 26.88 -33.82 -10.15
C LEU A 488 27.85 -34.11 -8.99
N ALA A 489 27.37 -34.79 -7.95
CA ALA A 489 28.18 -35.22 -6.81
C ALA A 489 29.38 -36.10 -7.23
N GLN A 490 29.32 -36.77 -8.39
CA GLN A 490 30.42 -37.54 -8.97
C GLN A 490 31.61 -36.66 -9.38
N LEU A 491 31.38 -35.38 -9.71
CA LEU A 491 32.45 -34.44 -10.08
C LEU A 491 33.43 -34.18 -8.93
N LEU A 492 32.99 -34.37 -7.67
CA LEU A 492 33.87 -34.30 -6.49
C LEU A 492 35.00 -35.34 -6.55
N PHE A 493 34.75 -36.50 -7.16
CA PHE A 493 35.73 -37.58 -7.27
C PHE A 493 36.71 -37.39 -8.43
N ASN A 494 36.60 -36.30 -9.18
CA ASN A 494 37.52 -36.05 -10.27
C ASN A 494 38.91 -35.62 -9.74
N LYS A 495 39.98 -36.04 -10.43
CA LYS A 495 41.36 -35.62 -10.14
C LYS A 495 41.54 -34.09 -10.02
N ALA A 496 40.77 -33.30 -10.77
CA ALA A 496 40.81 -31.85 -10.68
C ALA A 496 40.29 -31.30 -9.33
N ALA A 497 39.36 -32.01 -8.68
CA ALA A 497 38.76 -31.66 -7.40
C ALA A 497 39.49 -32.30 -6.19
N THR A 498 40.63 -32.95 -6.39
CA THR A 498 41.35 -33.74 -5.36
C THR A 498 41.56 -33.00 -4.04
N LYS A 499 41.92 -31.71 -4.05
CA LYS A 499 42.08 -30.94 -2.81
C LYS A 499 40.78 -30.84 -2.00
N ALA A 500 39.65 -30.66 -2.67
CA ALA A 500 38.34 -30.62 -2.04
C ALA A 500 37.92 -32.01 -1.54
N LEU A 501 38.16 -33.06 -2.33
CA LEU A 501 37.89 -34.45 -1.91
C LEU A 501 38.71 -34.87 -0.69
N LEU A 502 40.02 -34.59 -0.67
CA LEU A 502 40.89 -34.88 0.47
C LEU A 502 40.45 -34.13 1.73
N TRP A 503 39.93 -32.90 1.60
CA TRP A 503 39.33 -32.20 2.73
C TRP A 503 38.10 -32.92 3.27
N VAL A 504 37.21 -33.40 2.39
CA VAL A 504 36.02 -34.18 2.77
C VAL A 504 36.43 -35.50 3.44
N GLU A 505 37.37 -36.23 2.87
CA GLU A 505 37.90 -37.49 3.41
C GLU A 505 38.58 -37.30 4.77
N ALA A 506 39.32 -36.21 4.96
CA ALA A 506 39.94 -35.88 6.25
C ALA A 506 38.90 -35.68 7.36
N GLN A 507 37.67 -35.28 7.01
CA GLN A 507 36.58 -35.21 7.98
C GLN A 507 35.97 -36.58 8.26
N MET A 508 36.00 -37.54 7.34
CA MET A 508 35.23 -38.78 7.43
C MET A 508 36.06 -40.07 7.60
N ALA A 509 37.38 -40.04 7.44
CA ALA A 509 38.25 -41.21 7.14
C ALA A 509 37.96 -41.84 5.75
N ALA A 510 39.02 -42.16 5.00
CA ALA A 510 38.92 -42.46 3.55
C ALA A 510 38.09 -43.72 3.20
N GLU A 511 38.16 -44.78 4.02
CA GLU A 511 37.35 -45.99 3.79
C GLU A 511 35.86 -45.76 4.05
N GLU A 512 35.52 -44.82 4.94
CA GLU A 512 34.14 -44.44 5.27
C GLU A 512 33.51 -43.60 4.15
N ALA A 513 34.28 -42.76 3.46
CA ALA A 513 33.81 -41.94 2.33
C ALA A 513 33.27 -42.79 1.15
N ALA A 514 33.91 -43.94 0.89
CA ALA A 514 33.49 -44.88 -0.16
C ALA A 514 32.13 -45.54 0.15
N ASP A 515 31.80 -45.73 1.43
CA ASP A 515 30.54 -46.35 1.85
C ASP A 515 29.34 -45.41 1.75
N GLU A 516 29.57 -44.11 1.53
CA GLU A 516 28.53 -43.06 1.41
C GLU A 516 28.13 -42.72 -0.03
N ILE A 517 28.88 -43.22 -1.02
CA ILE A 517 28.57 -43.09 -2.45
C ILE A 517 27.11 -43.43 -2.78
N PRO A 518 26.47 -44.47 -2.18
CA PRO A 518 25.07 -44.78 -2.45
C PRO A 518 24.05 -43.68 -2.17
N PHE A 519 24.37 -42.74 -1.28
CA PHE A 519 23.43 -41.74 -0.78
C PHE A 519 23.74 -40.31 -1.25
N ALA A 520 24.85 -40.14 -1.95
CA ALA A 520 25.34 -38.85 -2.41
C ALA A 520 24.33 -38.06 -3.29
N GLY A 521 23.46 -38.77 -4.02
CA GLY A 521 22.38 -38.15 -4.81
C GLY A 521 21.08 -37.91 -4.03
N TRP A 522 20.93 -38.43 -2.81
CA TRP A 522 19.64 -38.42 -2.08
C TRP A 522 19.18 -37.02 -1.70
N ILE A 523 20.10 -36.11 -1.42
CA ILE A 523 19.75 -34.71 -1.15
C ILE A 523 19.08 -34.06 -2.37
N MET A 524 19.61 -34.28 -3.57
CA MET A 524 19.05 -33.74 -4.82
C MET A 524 17.69 -34.36 -5.16
N ILE A 525 17.51 -35.62 -4.76
CA ILE A 525 16.27 -36.36 -4.98
C ILE A 525 15.20 -35.95 -3.94
N ALA A 526 15.59 -35.73 -2.69
CA ALA A 526 14.71 -35.17 -1.67
C ALA A 526 14.28 -33.73 -2.02
N ILE A 527 15.20 -32.93 -2.59
CA ILE A 527 14.92 -31.62 -3.16
C ILE A 527 13.91 -31.73 -4.31
N ASN A 528 14.07 -32.69 -5.23
CA ASN A 528 13.11 -32.94 -6.32
C ASN A 528 11.69 -33.19 -5.80
N ILE A 529 11.55 -34.07 -4.80
CA ILE A 529 10.26 -34.42 -4.18
C ILE A 529 9.52 -33.17 -3.66
N ALA A 530 10.25 -32.12 -3.25
CA ALA A 530 9.68 -30.89 -2.72
C ALA A 530 9.32 -29.82 -3.78
N THR A 531 9.74 -29.98 -5.05
CA THR A 531 9.60 -28.92 -6.07
C THR A 531 8.16 -28.54 -6.42
N GLY A 532 7.17 -29.41 -6.18
CA GLY A 532 5.75 -29.06 -6.33
C GLY A 532 5.21 -28.04 -5.31
N ILE A 533 6.05 -27.55 -4.37
CA ILE A 533 5.64 -26.81 -3.16
C ILE A 533 6.50 -25.53 -2.98
N ALA A 534 6.96 -24.90 -4.07
CA ALA A 534 7.99 -23.85 -4.11
C ALA A 534 7.82 -22.62 -3.16
N GLN A 535 6.73 -22.52 -2.40
CA GLN A 535 6.43 -21.41 -1.48
C GLN A 535 6.81 -21.67 0.00
N MET A 536 7.38 -22.82 0.39
CA MET A 536 7.36 -23.24 1.81
C MET A 536 8.65 -23.74 2.50
N ALA A 537 9.82 -23.86 1.87
CA ALA A 537 10.99 -24.55 2.47
C ALA A 537 12.25 -23.66 2.41
N GLU A 538 12.99 -23.32 3.48
CA GLU A 538 13.92 -22.16 3.45
C GLU A 538 15.27 -22.40 2.76
N THR A 539 15.94 -23.55 2.97
CA THR A 539 17.20 -23.85 2.27
C THR A 539 17.00 -24.10 0.77
N ILE A 540 15.79 -24.53 0.39
CA ILE A 540 15.33 -24.57 -1.01
C ILE A 540 14.73 -23.23 -1.43
N VAL A 541 14.14 -22.41 -0.56
CA VAL A 541 13.54 -21.10 -0.87
C VAL A 541 14.61 -20.20 -1.41
N GLU A 542 15.84 -20.25 -0.88
CA GLU A 542 16.95 -19.50 -1.45
C GLU A 542 17.01 -19.71 -2.97
N VAL A 543 17.08 -20.97 -3.44
CA VAL A 543 17.10 -21.34 -4.87
C VAL A 543 15.72 -21.22 -5.55
N ALA A 544 14.66 -21.77 -4.97
CA ALA A 544 13.32 -21.90 -5.54
C ALA A 544 12.53 -20.59 -5.59
N THR A 545 12.83 -19.63 -4.71
CA THR A 545 12.26 -18.26 -4.74
C THR A 545 13.15 -17.25 -5.45
N SER A 546 14.38 -17.64 -5.83
CA SER A 546 15.21 -16.80 -6.68
C SER A 546 14.89 -17.03 -8.15
N PRO A 547 14.79 -15.97 -8.97
CA PRO A 547 14.82 -16.14 -10.41
C PRO A 547 16.20 -16.69 -10.84
N TRP A 548 16.26 -17.33 -12.02
CA TRP A 548 17.52 -17.77 -12.63
C TRP A 548 18.56 -16.66 -12.76
N ASN A 549 18.12 -15.40 -12.89
CA ASN A 549 18.94 -14.20 -12.99
C ASN A 549 18.38 -13.12 -12.06
N ILE A 550 19.08 -12.82 -10.95
CA ILE A 550 18.71 -11.79 -9.97
C ILE A 550 19.23 -10.44 -10.47
N GLU A 551 18.34 -9.59 -10.98
CA GLU A 551 18.70 -8.28 -11.56
C GLU A 551 18.84 -7.18 -10.49
N ASN A 552 19.82 -6.29 -10.70
CA ASN A 552 19.89 -4.96 -10.12
C ASN A 552 20.40 -3.98 -11.19
N ARG A 553 20.10 -2.69 -11.12
CA ARG A 553 20.53 -1.72 -12.14
C ARG A 553 21.40 -0.62 -11.58
N ILE A 554 22.25 -0.07 -12.43
CA ILE A 554 23.00 1.15 -12.23
C ILE A 554 22.39 2.21 -13.17
N SER A 555 21.90 3.32 -12.61
CA SER A 555 21.36 4.45 -13.40
C SER A 555 21.82 5.81 -12.89
N THR A 556 21.65 6.83 -13.74
CA THR A 556 21.84 8.24 -13.42
C THR A 556 20.72 8.76 -12.50
N ALA A 557 21.02 9.72 -11.62
CA ALA A 557 20.06 10.25 -10.66
C ALA A 557 20.03 11.79 -10.65
N ILE A 558 18.85 12.37 -10.45
CA ILE A 558 18.61 13.82 -10.34
C ILE A 558 17.93 14.19 -9.03
N THR A 559 17.69 15.49 -8.77
CA THR A 559 16.80 15.94 -7.70
C THR A 559 15.48 16.44 -8.28
N THR A 560 14.37 15.84 -7.87
CA THR A 560 13.02 16.29 -8.25
C THR A 560 12.47 17.25 -7.20
N GLN A 561 12.07 18.45 -7.62
CA GLN A 561 11.36 19.42 -6.78
C GLN A 561 9.87 19.38 -7.09
N VAL A 562 9.05 19.30 -6.04
CA VAL A 562 7.58 19.33 -6.13
C VAL A 562 7.06 20.61 -5.49
N THR A 563 6.30 21.40 -6.24
CA THR A 563 5.60 22.60 -5.75
C THR A 563 4.11 22.31 -5.69
N LEU A 564 3.54 22.39 -4.48
CA LEU A 564 2.12 22.18 -4.22
C LEU A 564 1.41 23.52 -4.04
N HIS A 565 0.28 23.68 -4.71
CA HIS A 565 -0.63 24.81 -4.61
C HIS A 565 -1.95 24.40 -3.93
N PRO A 566 -2.64 25.35 -3.27
CA PRO A 566 -3.99 25.11 -2.73
C PRO A 566 -4.99 24.81 -3.86
N ASP A 567 -6.19 24.39 -3.48
CA ASP A 567 -7.26 24.13 -4.44
C ASP A 567 -7.61 25.41 -5.21
N PRO A 568 -7.53 25.42 -6.56
CA PRO A 568 -7.76 26.62 -7.35
C PRO A 568 -9.20 27.15 -7.25
N ARG A 569 -10.15 26.32 -6.79
CA ARG A 569 -11.54 26.72 -6.55
C ARG A 569 -11.72 27.52 -5.26
N HIS A 570 -10.83 27.33 -4.30
CA HIS A 570 -10.84 28.02 -3.02
C HIS A 570 -9.81 29.15 -2.94
N GLY A 571 -8.61 28.92 -3.52
CA GLY A 571 -7.48 29.84 -3.48
C GLY A 571 -6.71 29.86 -2.16
N THR A 572 -7.15 29.10 -1.15
CA THR A 572 -6.49 28.97 0.16
C THR A 572 -6.39 27.49 0.58
N TRP A 573 -5.49 27.19 1.53
CA TRP A 573 -5.33 25.83 2.05
C TRP A 573 -6.51 25.42 2.93
N PRO A 574 -6.83 24.11 3.02
CA PRO A 574 -7.87 23.63 3.92
C PRO A 574 -7.67 24.14 5.34
N GLN A 575 -8.71 24.73 5.95
CA GLN A 575 -8.70 25.23 7.32
C GLN A 575 -9.51 24.31 8.23
N GLY A 576 -9.03 24.10 9.46
CA GLY A 576 -9.75 23.38 10.52
C GLY A 576 -10.17 24.31 11.66
N PRO A 577 -10.93 23.83 12.65
CA PRO A 577 -11.21 24.56 13.88
C PRO A 577 -9.92 25.07 14.55
N ALA A 578 -10.04 26.15 15.32
CA ALA A 578 -8.90 26.70 16.05
C ALA A 578 -8.21 25.63 16.91
N GLY A 579 -6.89 25.46 16.69
CA GLY A 579 -6.07 24.47 17.39
C GLY A 579 -5.79 23.19 16.60
N SER A 580 -6.39 22.98 15.42
CA SER A 580 -6.04 21.85 14.55
C SER A 580 -4.60 21.93 14.03
N SER A 581 -3.96 20.77 13.92
CA SER A 581 -2.65 20.60 13.31
C SER A 581 -2.79 20.35 11.80
N ALA A 582 -1.88 20.88 10.99
CA ALA A 582 -1.86 20.66 9.55
C ALA A 582 -0.55 19.97 9.15
N SER A 583 -0.62 19.03 8.22
CA SER A 583 0.55 18.37 7.65
C SER A 583 0.29 17.96 6.21
N TYR A 584 1.34 17.71 5.46
CA TYR A 584 1.20 17.12 4.12
C TYR A 584 2.27 16.07 3.87
N THR A 585 1.90 15.08 3.08
CA THR A 585 2.78 14.00 2.65
C THR A 585 2.83 13.97 1.13
N VAL A 586 4.00 14.15 0.54
CA VAL A 586 4.22 13.97 -0.90
C VAL A 586 4.88 12.63 -1.14
N LYS A 587 4.37 11.86 -2.10
CA LYS A 587 4.83 10.54 -2.49
C LYS A 587 5.27 10.58 -3.94
N MET A 588 6.44 10.03 -4.22
CA MET A 588 6.94 9.75 -5.56
C MET A 588 6.87 8.23 -5.77
N ILE A 589 5.97 7.79 -6.65
CA ILE A 589 5.61 6.40 -6.88
C ILE A 589 6.11 5.99 -8.25
N TYR A 590 6.96 4.98 -8.32
CA TYR A 590 7.43 4.43 -9.59
C TYR A 590 6.44 3.42 -10.16
N ARG A 591 6.31 3.36 -11.48
CA ARG A 591 5.43 2.38 -12.15
C ARG A 591 5.97 0.96 -12.06
N ASP A 592 7.30 0.84 -12.07
CA ASP A 592 8.01 -0.40 -11.77
C ASP A 592 7.85 -0.74 -10.29
N GLN A 593 7.05 -1.76 -9.99
CA GLN A 593 6.73 -2.20 -8.63
C GLN A 593 7.94 -2.75 -7.86
N ALA A 594 9.06 -3.04 -8.54
CA ALA A 594 10.31 -3.40 -7.88
C ALA A 594 11.01 -2.18 -7.22
N ARG A 595 10.58 -0.95 -7.54
CA ARG A 595 11.11 0.29 -6.96
C ARG A 595 10.20 0.78 -5.82
N PRO A 596 10.72 0.90 -4.59
CA PRO A 596 9.92 1.43 -3.48
C PRO A 596 9.54 2.88 -3.74
N ALA A 597 8.29 3.24 -3.47
CA ALA A 597 7.86 4.62 -3.46
C ALA A 597 8.66 5.41 -2.42
N ARG A 598 9.01 6.65 -2.75
CA ARG A 598 9.62 7.60 -1.82
C ARG A 598 8.51 8.49 -1.26
N LEU A 599 8.61 8.89 0.00
CA LEU A 599 7.71 9.88 0.57
C LEU A 599 8.46 10.89 1.42
N VAL A 600 7.93 12.10 1.46
CA VAL A 600 8.37 13.18 2.35
C VAL A 600 7.15 13.71 3.06
N GLN A 601 7.21 13.76 4.39
CA GLN A 601 6.16 14.34 5.23
C GLN A 601 6.67 15.63 5.86
N HIS A 602 5.80 16.63 5.91
CA HIS A 602 6.05 17.93 6.51
C HIS A 602 4.90 18.30 7.45
N ASP A 603 5.23 18.66 8.67
CA ASP A 603 4.30 19.29 9.61
C ASP A 603 4.31 20.80 9.38
N LEU A 604 3.12 21.41 9.33
CA LEU A 604 2.96 22.85 9.12
C LEU A 604 2.79 23.56 10.46
N PRO A 605 3.40 24.76 10.62
CA PRO A 605 3.20 25.55 11.82
C PRO A 605 1.74 26.04 11.90
N ALA A 606 1.25 26.26 13.12
CA ALA A 606 -0.07 26.83 13.35
C ALA A 606 -0.19 28.21 12.67
N GLY A 607 -1.26 28.41 11.88
CA GLY A 607 -1.52 29.67 11.17
C GLY A 607 -0.61 29.94 9.97
N PHE A 608 -0.03 28.92 9.33
CA PHE A 608 0.76 29.07 8.11
C PHE A 608 -0.02 29.82 7.01
N SER A 609 0.69 30.63 6.22
CA SER A 609 0.10 31.49 5.17
C SER A 609 0.87 31.42 3.84
N ASP A 610 1.75 30.42 3.69
CA ASP A 610 2.54 30.22 2.49
C ASP A 610 1.66 30.00 1.26
N ALA A 611 1.95 30.70 0.16
CA ALA A 611 1.20 30.57 -1.09
C ALA A 611 1.42 29.20 -1.78
N THR A 612 2.53 28.53 -1.48
CA THR A 612 2.92 27.22 -2.02
C THR A 612 3.66 26.41 -0.96
N LEU A 613 3.52 25.09 -1.01
CA LEU A 613 4.29 24.15 -0.19
C LEU A 613 5.26 23.37 -1.08
N ALA A 614 6.43 22.98 -0.56
CA ALA A 614 7.48 22.37 -1.38
C ALA A 614 7.99 21.05 -0.79
N ALA A 615 8.15 20.03 -1.64
CA ALA A 615 8.80 18.77 -1.29
C ALA A 615 9.95 18.47 -2.25
N SER A 616 11.04 17.90 -1.75
CA SER A 616 12.23 17.58 -2.54
C SER A 616 12.55 16.10 -2.45
N PHE A 617 12.79 15.47 -3.60
CA PHE A 617 13.24 14.08 -3.72
C PHE A 617 14.66 14.06 -4.30
N PRO A 618 15.71 14.12 -3.45
CA PRO A 618 17.08 13.96 -3.92
C PRO A 618 17.34 12.53 -4.39
N ASN A 619 18.26 12.36 -5.34
CA ASN A 619 18.66 11.06 -5.90
C ASN A 619 17.49 10.28 -6.53
N ASN A 620 16.57 10.96 -7.20
CA ASN A 620 15.59 10.31 -8.06
C ASN A 620 16.32 9.64 -9.23
N THR A 621 16.35 8.31 -9.24
CA THR A 621 16.96 7.53 -10.32
C THR A 621 16.13 7.65 -11.59
N LEU A 622 16.72 8.09 -12.70
CA LEU A 622 16.01 8.30 -13.96
C LEU A 622 15.64 6.96 -14.63
N GLY A 623 14.64 7.00 -15.51
CA GLY A 623 14.14 5.87 -16.30
C GLY A 623 12.79 5.32 -15.85
N GLY A 624 12.00 4.85 -16.82
CA GLY A 624 10.62 4.40 -16.63
C GLY A 624 9.65 5.55 -16.40
N GLN A 625 8.51 5.27 -15.76
CA GLN A 625 7.50 6.29 -15.44
C GLN A 625 7.31 6.44 -13.92
N VAL A 626 6.98 7.66 -13.51
CA VAL A 626 6.76 8.03 -12.11
C VAL A 626 5.44 8.80 -11.96
N LYS A 627 4.85 8.73 -10.77
CA LYS A 627 3.63 9.41 -10.38
C LYS A 627 3.85 10.11 -9.05
N PHE A 628 3.37 11.34 -8.91
CA PHE A 628 3.40 12.08 -7.66
C PHE A 628 2.01 12.14 -7.04
N GLU A 629 1.94 11.92 -5.73
CA GLU A 629 0.71 12.10 -4.94
C GLU A 629 1.01 12.96 -3.72
N ALA A 630 0.27 14.03 -3.52
CA ALA A 630 0.34 14.85 -2.31
C ALA A 630 -0.96 14.71 -1.51
N ASP A 631 -0.86 14.26 -0.28
CA ASP A 631 -1.96 14.10 0.66
C ASP A 631 -1.85 15.19 1.73
N PHE A 632 -2.85 16.07 1.84
CA PHE A 632 -2.89 17.16 2.83
C PHE A 632 -3.85 16.79 3.97
N TYR A 633 -3.37 16.88 5.20
CA TYR A 633 -4.09 16.47 6.40
C TYR A 633 -4.37 17.65 7.32
N LEU A 634 -5.56 17.64 7.90
CA LEU A 634 -5.91 18.38 9.11
C LEU A 634 -6.14 17.35 10.22
N ASP A 635 -5.31 17.39 11.26
CA ASP A 635 -5.18 16.36 12.27
C ASP A 635 -5.01 14.96 11.66
N ARG A 636 -6.09 14.16 11.61
CA ARG A 636 -6.10 12.82 11.00
C ARG A 636 -6.94 12.74 9.72
N TRP A 637 -7.63 13.81 9.36
CA TRP A 637 -8.52 13.85 8.21
C TRP A 637 -7.75 14.27 6.96
N LEU A 638 -7.85 13.47 5.90
CA LEU A 638 -7.35 13.82 4.56
C LEU A 638 -8.23 14.94 3.99
N ALA A 639 -7.80 16.19 4.17
CA ALA A 639 -8.52 17.39 3.80
C ALA A 639 -8.35 17.76 2.32
N GLY A 640 -7.33 17.24 1.65
CA GLY A 640 -7.17 17.40 0.21
C GLY A 640 -6.12 16.48 -0.38
N LYS A 641 -6.19 16.28 -1.69
CA LYS A 641 -5.23 15.45 -2.44
C LYS A 641 -4.86 16.09 -3.77
N ALA A 642 -3.59 16.02 -4.16
CA ALA A 642 -3.13 16.29 -5.52
C ALA A 642 -2.49 15.02 -6.09
N THR A 643 -2.62 14.82 -7.40
CA THR A 643 -2.08 13.64 -8.07
C THR A 643 -1.71 13.96 -9.50
N THR A 644 -0.52 13.55 -9.93
CA THR A 644 -0.11 13.61 -11.35
C THR A 644 -0.50 12.33 -12.09
N GLY A 645 -0.46 12.39 -13.42
CA GLY A 645 -0.46 11.19 -14.27
C GLY A 645 0.84 10.43 -14.10
N TRP A 646 0.99 9.37 -14.89
CA TRP A 646 2.31 8.79 -15.12
C TRP A 646 3.09 9.74 -16.01
N LEU A 647 4.18 10.30 -15.48
CA LEU A 647 5.15 11.12 -16.19
C LEU A 647 6.33 10.26 -16.61
N GLU A 648 6.96 10.57 -17.74
CA GLU A 648 8.27 9.99 -18.04
C GLU A 648 9.26 10.46 -16.99
N ASN A 649 10.05 9.53 -16.46
CA ASN A 649 10.98 9.83 -15.38
C ASN A 649 12.34 10.24 -15.96
N ASP A 650 12.35 11.38 -16.64
CA ASP A 650 13.51 12.05 -17.20
C ASP A 650 13.67 13.48 -16.64
N GLU A 651 14.81 14.11 -16.90
CA GLU A 651 15.09 15.44 -16.35
C GLU A 651 14.11 16.52 -16.84
N SER A 652 13.66 16.46 -18.10
CA SER A 652 12.72 17.44 -18.65
C SER A 652 11.36 17.41 -17.97
N ASP A 653 10.87 16.22 -17.61
CA ASP A 653 9.51 16.05 -17.13
C ASP A 653 9.40 16.05 -15.60
N VAL A 654 10.46 15.65 -14.88
CA VAL A 654 10.39 15.45 -13.42
C VAL A 654 11.43 16.22 -12.61
N ALA A 655 12.22 17.11 -13.20
CA ALA A 655 13.06 18.02 -12.40
C ALA A 655 12.21 19.01 -11.58
N GLN A 656 11.11 19.50 -12.16
CA GLN A 656 10.19 20.45 -11.54
C GLN A 656 8.74 20.01 -11.77
N VAL A 657 8.07 19.57 -10.71
CA VAL A 657 6.69 19.09 -10.76
C VAL A 657 5.78 20.06 -10.02
N THR A 658 4.80 20.62 -10.71
CA THR A 658 3.79 21.50 -10.10
C THR A 658 2.48 20.75 -9.91
N MET A 659 1.89 20.84 -8.72
CA MET A 659 0.68 20.13 -8.33
C MET A 659 -0.33 21.07 -7.68
N TYR A 660 -1.61 20.85 -7.90
CA TYR A 660 -2.71 21.60 -7.30
C TYR A 660 -3.60 20.65 -6.50
N LEU A 661 -3.89 20.98 -5.24
CA LEU A 661 -4.81 20.20 -4.42
C LEU A 661 -6.22 20.19 -5.01
N VAL A 662 -6.92 19.09 -4.76
CA VAL A 662 -8.38 19.00 -4.76
C VAL A 662 -8.77 18.86 -3.29
N GLN A 663 -9.33 19.92 -2.72
CA GLN A 663 -9.82 19.94 -1.35
C GLN A 663 -11.12 19.14 -1.25
N TYR A 664 -11.22 18.34 -0.18
CA TYR A 664 -12.40 17.58 0.15
C TYR A 664 -13.28 18.35 1.15
N PRO A 665 -14.61 18.28 1.03
CA PRO A 665 -15.51 18.86 2.01
C PRO A 665 -15.43 18.08 3.33
N ILE A 666 -15.64 18.76 4.46
CA ILE A 666 -15.63 18.11 5.78
C ILE A 666 -16.80 17.10 5.82
N PRO A 667 -16.57 15.79 6.00
CA PRO A 667 -17.66 14.84 5.97
C PRO A 667 -18.53 15.00 7.22
N LEU A 668 -19.85 15.04 7.02
CA LEU A 668 -20.81 15.26 8.09
C LEU A 668 -21.41 13.95 8.58
N THR A 669 -21.58 13.86 9.90
CA THR A 669 -22.15 12.72 10.62
C THR A 669 -23.16 13.22 11.65
N GLU A 670 -23.82 12.30 12.35
CA GLU A 670 -24.69 12.62 13.50
C GLU A 670 -23.99 13.38 14.63
N LYS A 671 -22.65 13.42 14.65
CA LYS A 671 -21.82 14.13 15.64
C LYS A 671 -21.34 15.50 15.17
N SER A 672 -21.70 15.93 13.95
CA SER A 672 -21.22 17.17 13.35
C SER A 672 -21.96 18.41 13.88
N ILE A 673 -21.87 18.64 15.19
CA ILE A 673 -22.43 19.83 15.86
C ILE A 673 -21.53 21.02 15.57
N TYR A 674 -22.06 22.03 14.88
CA TYR A 674 -21.31 23.21 14.46
C TYR A 674 -20.91 24.08 15.65
N ARG A 675 -19.77 24.76 15.52
CA ARG A 675 -19.28 25.72 16.52
C ARG A 675 -19.07 27.08 15.89
N HIS A 676 -19.39 28.12 16.64
CA HIS A 676 -19.11 29.50 16.23
C HIS A 676 -17.59 29.71 16.11
N SER A 677 -17.16 30.33 15.02
CA SER A 677 -15.74 30.50 14.67
C SER A 677 -15.35 31.98 14.59
N ALA A 678 -16.18 32.80 13.95
CA ALA A 678 -15.88 34.20 13.73
C ALA A 678 -17.13 35.08 13.67
N LEU A 679 -16.98 36.35 14.04
CA LEU A 679 -18.02 37.38 14.04
C LEU A 679 -17.55 38.60 13.25
N LEU A 680 -18.43 39.17 12.41
CA LEU A 680 -18.16 40.42 11.72
C LEU A 680 -18.30 41.62 12.67
N THR A 681 -17.22 42.39 12.81
CA THR A 681 -17.14 43.58 13.69
C THR A 681 -16.69 44.81 12.91
N PHE A 682 -16.84 46.00 13.50
CA PHE A 682 -16.32 47.27 12.96
C PHE A 682 -15.29 47.86 13.92
N ARG A 683 -14.00 47.76 13.58
CA ARG A 683 -12.88 48.25 14.39
C ARG A 683 -11.89 49.01 13.52
N GLU A 684 -11.19 49.98 14.10
CA GLU A 684 -10.16 50.76 13.40
C GLU A 684 -10.65 51.40 12.09
N GLY A 685 -11.93 51.78 12.04
CA GLY A 685 -12.55 52.41 10.87
C GLY A 685 -12.86 51.46 9.70
N ARG A 686 -12.77 50.14 9.88
CA ARG A 686 -13.11 49.13 8.85
C ARG A 686 -13.91 47.96 9.42
N TYR A 687 -14.65 47.29 8.53
CA TYR A 687 -15.25 45.99 8.86
C TYR A 687 -14.17 44.91 8.84
N GLN A 688 -14.18 44.04 9.84
CA GLN A 688 -13.22 42.93 9.94
C GLN A 688 -13.79 41.77 10.76
N TRP A 689 -13.40 40.55 10.40
CA TRP A 689 -13.75 39.33 11.12
C TRP A 689 -12.94 39.19 12.40
N GLN A 690 -13.63 38.96 13.51
CA GLN A 690 -13.04 38.64 14.80
C GLN A 690 -13.23 37.14 15.08
N PRO A 691 -12.15 36.36 15.22
CA PRO A 691 -12.25 34.99 15.71
C PRO A 691 -12.82 34.96 17.13
N THR A 692 -13.87 34.17 17.35
CA THR A 692 -14.50 34.00 18.65
C THR A 692 -15.36 32.74 18.67
N ALA A 693 -15.38 32.03 19.81
CA ALA A 693 -16.28 30.88 20.03
C ALA A 693 -17.66 31.30 20.56
N GLU A 694 -17.84 32.59 20.91
CA GLU A 694 -19.08 33.12 21.46
C GLU A 694 -19.96 33.66 20.33
N ALA A 695 -21.14 33.05 20.16
CA ALA A 695 -22.16 33.53 19.24
C ALA A 695 -22.92 34.73 19.81
N PRO A 696 -23.44 35.64 18.96
CA PRO A 696 -24.36 36.69 19.40
C PRO A 696 -25.61 36.12 20.05
N THR A 697 -26.22 36.85 20.97
CA THR A 697 -27.43 36.41 21.71
C THR A 697 -28.71 37.15 21.32
N ALA A 698 -28.62 38.14 20.44
CA ALA A 698 -29.78 38.86 19.93
C ALA A 698 -30.69 37.94 19.13
N THR A 699 -32.01 38.16 19.22
CA THR A 699 -33.04 37.32 18.61
C THR A 699 -34.03 38.15 17.80
N ILE A 700 -35.08 37.54 17.26
CA ILE A 700 -36.15 38.28 16.59
C ILE A 700 -36.82 39.32 17.52
N ALA A 701 -36.75 39.12 18.84
CA ALA A 701 -37.22 40.09 19.84
C ALA A 701 -36.40 41.39 19.85
N SER A 702 -35.20 41.40 19.26
CA SER A 702 -34.36 42.60 19.10
C SER A 702 -34.83 43.53 17.98
N ARG A 703 -35.89 43.16 17.23
CA ARG A 703 -36.50 44.00 16.19
C ARG A 703 -36.89 45.38 16.73
N ASN A 704 -36.51 46.43 16.00
CA ASN A 704 -36.82 47.82 16.31
C ASN A 704 -37.33 48.57 15.08
N THR A 705 -38.60 49.00 15.11
CA THR A 705 -39.29 49.68 14.01
C THR A 705 -39.20 51.21 14.07
N SER A 706 -38.43 51.78 15.01
CA SER A 706 -38.19 53.23 15.11
C SER A 706 -37.66 53.81 13.80
N SER A 707 -38.14 54.98 13.39
CA SER A 707 -37.63 55.71 12.22
C SER A 707 -36.30 56.43 12.47
N THR A 708 -35.77 56.38 13.69
CA THR A 708 -34.53 57.06 14.11
C THR A 708 -33.65 56.16 14.97
N GLY A 709 -32.39 56.55 15.16
CA GLY A 709 -31.39 55.78 15.92
C GLY A 709 -30.84 54.59 15.14
N ASN A 710 -30.16 53.68 15.84
CA ASN A 710 -29.73 52.39 15.30
C ASN A 710 -30.84 51.36 15.47
N ALA A 711 -31.76 51.27 14.50
CA ALA A 711 -32.97 50.46 14.61
C ALA A 711 -33.15 49.55 13.38
N ILE A 712 -32.91 48.24 13.54
CA ILE A 712 -33.12 47.23 12.50
C ILE A 712 -34.51 46.63 12.64
N SER A 713 -35.33 46.69 11.58
CA SER A 713 -36.70 46.19 11.61
C SER A 713 -36.89 44.84 10.91
N GLU A 714 -36.13 44.57 9.84
CA GLU A 714 -36.27 43.34 9.05
C GLU A 714 -34.92 42.85 8.51
N TRP A 715 -34.75 41.53 8.38
CA TRP A 715 -33.59 40.86 7.80
C TRP A 715 -34.05 40.02 6.61
N TYR A 716 -33.71 40.44 5.40
CA TYR A 716 -34.33 39.87 4.20
C TYR A 716 -33.59 38.68 3.61
N GLY A 717 -32.25 38.71 3.56
CA GLY A 717 -31.49 37.65 2.88
C GLY A 717 -30.01 37.69 3.14
N LEU A 718 -29.37 36.52 3.00
CA LEU A 718 -27.93 36.30 2.97
C LEU A 718 -27.62 35.46 1.73
N THR A 719 -26.55 35.81 1.01
CA THR A 719 -26.11 35.10 -0.19
C THR A 719 -24.59 35.00 -0.22
N LEU A 720 -24.05 33.96 -0.87
CA LEU A 720 -22.62 33.68 -0.97
C LEU A 720 -22.22 33.54 -2.43
N SER A 721 -21.18 34.27 -2.84
CA SER A 721 -20.40 33.91 -4.01
C SER A 721 -19.16 33.13 -3.59
N GLN A 722 -19.14 31.85 -3.91
CA GLN A 722 -17.94 31.03 -3.73
C GLN A 722 -16.85 31.42 -4.71
N ARG A 723 -17.23 31.83 -5.93
CA ARG A 723 -16.30 32.27 -6.98
C ARG A 723 -15.50 33.52 -6.62
N GLN A 724 -16.08 34.41 -5.83
CA GLN A 724 -15.40 35.64 -5.39
C GLN A 724 -15.06 35.65 -3.90
N GLY A 725 -15.46 34.62 -3.13
CA GLY A 725 -15.27 34.60 -1.67
C GLY A 725 -15.96 35.77 -0.97
N MET A 726 -17.18 36.12 -1.39
CA MET A 726 -17.92 37.27 -0.84
C MET A 726 -19.33 36.88 -0.44
N ILE A 727 -19.75 37.35 0.72
CA ILE A 727 -21.13 37.29 1.19
C ILE A 727 -21.83 38.63 0.96
N GLY A 728 -23.13 38.56 0.69
CA GLY A 728 -24.00 39.72 0.54
C GLY A 728 -25.24 39.55 1.41
N PHE A 729 -25.66 40.60 2.09
CA PHE A 729 -26.86 40.57 2.93
C PHE A 729 -27.68 41.83 2.81
N ALA A 730 -28.99 41.70 3.03
CA ALA A 730 -29.98 42.77 2.87
C ALA A 730 -30.90 42.87 4.10
N TRP A 731 -31.23 44.09 4.49
CA TRP A 731 -32.02 44.39 5.69
C TRP A 731 -32.79 45.70 5.55
N LYS A 732 -33.69 45.95 6.51
CA LYS A 732 -34.38 47.24 6.69
C LYS A 732 -33.97 47.86 8.01
N ALA A 733 -33.49 49.10 7.98
CA ALA A 733 -33.10 49.82 9.18
C ALA A 733 -33.23 51.34 9.06
N ALA A 734 -33.28 52.02 10.21
CA ALA A 734 -32.98 53.44 10.35
C ALA A 734 -31.51 53.67 10.74
N GLY A 735 -31.02 54.90 10.57
CA GLY A 735 -29.65 55.28 10.97
C GLY A 735 -28.54 54.77 10.05
N MET A 736 -28.87 54.40 8.81
CA MET A 736 -27.88 53.90 7.84
C MET A 736 -27.04 55.02 7.16
N GLY A 737 -27.43 56.29 7.34
CA GLY A 737 -26.76 57.43 6.71
C GLY A 737 -26.93 57.48 5.19
N ILE A 738 -28.11 57.07 4.72
CA ILE A 738 -28.55 57.15 3.32
C ILE A 738 -30.01 57.62 3.28
N ASP A 739 -30.39 58.26 2.18
CA ASP A 739 -31.76 58.70 1.90
C ASP A 739 -32.44 57.76 0.88
N SER A 740 -33.77 57.88 0.74
CA SER A 740 -34.55 57.12 -0.25
C SER A 740 -34.08 57.41 -1.68
N CYS A 741 -33.92 56.36 -2.48
CA CYS A 741 -33.63 56.45 -3.91
C CYS A 741 -34.75 57.12 -4.73
N VAL A 742 -35.93 57.34 -4.14
CA VAL A 742 -37.11 57.91 -4.82
C VAL A 742 -37.54 59.23 -4.16
N SER A 743 -37.83 59.22 -2.86
CA SER A 743 -38.35 60.41 -2.15
C SER A 743 -37.27 61.34 -1.59
N GLY A 744 -36.01 60.87 -1.51
CA GLY A 744 -34.93 61.58 -0.83
C GLY A 744 -35.13 61.75 0.67
N GLN A 745 -36.06 61.01 1.29
CA GLN A 745 -36.28 61.02 2.73
C GLN A 745 -35.48 59.93 3.44
N GLY A 746 -34.99 60.22 4.65
CA GLY A 746 -34.40 59.22 5.54
C GLY A 746 -35.45 58.38 6.28
N GLY A 747 -35.00 57.60 7.26
CA GLY A 747 -35.86 56.75 8.10
C GLY A 747 -35.59 55.26 7.89
N GLN A 748 -36.64 54.44 7.99
CA GLN A 748 -36.57 53.00 7.78
C GLN A 748 -36.51 52.67 6.29
N LEU A 749 -35.31 52.41 5.78
CA LEU A 749 -35.04 52.08 4.38
C LEU A 749 -34.46 50.68 4.25
N ASN A 750 -34.64 50.08 3.08
CA ASN A 750 -34.09 48.78 2.74
C ASN A 750 -32.76 48.97 2.00
N ALA A 751 -31.72 48.28 2.46
CA ALA A 751 -30.38 48.37 1.88
C ALA A 751 -29.69 47.00 1.93
N PHE A 752 -28.48 46.98 1.40
CA PHE A 752 -27.65 45.79 1.35
C PHE A 752 -26.17 46.14 1.39
N GLN A 753 -25.34 45.16 1.71
CA GLN A 753 -23.89 45.28 1.74
C GLN A 753 -23.25 43.95 1.33
N ASN A 754 -21.99 44.01 0.85
CA ASN A 754 -21.15 42.85 0.70
C ASN A 754 -19.86 42.96 1.53
N ILE A 755 -19.37 41.81 2.01
CA ILE A 755 -18.13 41.65 2.76
C ILE A 755 -17.46 40.35 2.28
N ALA A 756 -16.13 40.31 2.30
CA ALA A 756 -15.40 39.07 2.01
C ALA A 756 -15.56 38.06 3.16
N ILE A 757 -15.57 36.76 2.86
CA ILE A 757 -15.56 35.71 3.90
C ILE A 757 -14.24 35.72 4.70
N PRO A 758 -14.18 35.08 5.89
CA PRO A 758 -12.93 34.96 6.65
C PRO A 758 -11.77 34.40 5.80
N GLY A 759 -10.54 34.85 6.07
CA GLY A 759 -9.34 34.44 5.33
C GLY A 759 -9.12 35.17 4.00
N MET A 760 -10.15 35.81 3.43
CA MET A 760 -10.01 36.64 2.23
C MET A 760 -9.66 38.08 2.59
N ALA A 761 -8.89 38.75 1.72
CA ALA A 761 -8.62 40.18 1.88
C ALA A 761 -9.94 40.95 1.89
N VAL A 762 -10.26 41.63 3.01
CA VAL A 762 -11.52 42.36 3.16
C VAL A 762 -11.45 43.63 2.32
N PRO A 763 -12.16 43.74 1.17
CA PRO A 763 -12.24 45.01 0.46
C PRO A 763 -12.97 46.04 1.32
N ALA A 764 -12.81 47.32 1.00
CA ALA A 764 -13.66 48.35 1.59
C ALA A 764 -15.13 47.94 1.39
N ALA A 765 -15.85 47.72 2.49
CA ALA A 765 -17.20 47.20 2.44
C ALA A 765 -18.08 48.15 1.62
N LYS A 766 -18.67 47.65 0.54
CA LYS A 766 -19.46 48.49 -0.36
C LYS A 766 -20.81 48.77 0.27
N PHE A 767 -21.33 49.97 0.08
CA PHE A 767 -22.65 50.35 0.55
C PHE A 767 -23.34 51.20 -0.51
N PRO A 768 -24.66 51.03 -0.74
CA PRO A 768 -25.37 51.81 -1.74
C PRO A 768 -25.43 53.29 -1.35
N GLN A 769 -25.57 54.16 -2.36
CA GLN A 769 -25.66 55.61 -2.15
C GLN A 769 -27.04 56.06 -1.63
N CYS A 770 -28.08 55.25 -1.85
CA CYS A 770 -29.45 55.49 -1.42
C CYS A 770 -30.12 54.16 -1.05
N GLY A 771 -31.19 54.21 -0.25
CA GLY A 771 -31.97 53.04 0.17
C GLY A 771 -33.32 52.93 -0.57
N PHE A 772 -33.90 51.73 -0.60
CA PHE A 772 -35.21 51.49 -1.21
C PHE A 772 -36.32 51.62 -0.18
N GLU A 773 -37.48 52.15 -0.58
CA GLU A 773 -38.69 52.18 0.26
C GLU A 773 -39.39 50.81 0.29
N GLY A 774 -39.38 50.12 -0.85
CA GLY A 774 -39.84 48.73 -0.96
C GLY A 774 -38.75 47.69 -0.59
N PRO A 775 -39.14 46.45 -0.25
CA PRO A 775 -38.20 45.38 0.11
C PRO A 775 -37.16 45.08 -0.98
N THR A 776 -35.93 44.77 -0.58
CA THR A 776 -34.82 44.38 -1.47
C THR A 776 -33.99 43.24 -0.85
N GLN A 777 -33.29 42.48 -1.69
CA GLN A 777 -32.51 41.28 -1.40
C GLN A 777 -31.42 41.09 -2.46
N LEU A 778 -30.43 40.24 -2.17
CA LEU A 778 -29.31 39.89 -3.04
C LEU A 778 -29.33 38.40 -3.39
N VAL A 779 -28.83 38.05 -4.59
CA VAL A 779 -28.45 36.67 -4.94
C VAL A 779 -27.17 36.66 -5.73
N TYR A 780 -26.23 35.83 -5.30
CA TYR A 780 -24.96 35.60 -5.95
C TYR A 780 -24.88 34.18 -6.49
N ASP A 781 -24.01 33.97 -7.47
CA ASP A 781 -23.62 32.66 -8.00
C ASP A 781 -23.03 31.81 -6.87
N PRO A 782 -23.78 30.81 -6.36
CA PRO A 782 -23.34 30.01 -5.23
C PRO A 782 -22.37 28.91 -5.67
N TYR A 783 -22.07 28.77 -6.97
CA TYR A 783 -21.22 27.71 -7.48
C TYR A 783 -19.74 28.13 -7.49
N PRO A 784 -18.81 27.24 -7.09
CA PRO A 784 -17.38 27.48 -7.22
C PRO A 784 -16.98 27.55 -8.71
N PRO A 785 -15.85 28.19 -9.05
CA PRO A 785 -15.35 28.18 -10.42
C PRO A 785 -15.03 26.75 -10.85
N LYS A 786 -15.36 26.40 -12.10
CA LYS A 786 -14.99 25.10 -12.67
C LYS A 786 -13.69 25.25 -13.46
N PHE A 787 -12.80 24.29 -13.27
CA PHE A 787 -11.59 24.15 -14.06
C PHE A 787 -11.67 22.85 -14.84
N GLU A 788 -11.04 22.85 -16.02
CA GLU A 788 -11.04 21.70 -16.89
C GLU A 788 -10.29 20.54 -16.21
N MET A 789 -10.94 19.37 -16.21
CA MET A 789 -10.35 18.15 -15.68
C MET A 789 -10.35 17.05 -16.74
N LYS A 790 -9.24 16.34 -16.84
CA LYS A 790 -9.08 15.14 -17.68
C LYS A 790 -8.54 14.00 -16.83
N ASP A 791 -9.22 12.86 -16.85
CA ASP A 791 -8.85 11.66 -16.08
C ASP A 791 -8.63 11.93 -14.57
N GLY A 792 -9.41 12.85 -14.01
CA GLY A 792 -9.35 13.24 -12.59
C GLY A 792 -8.23 14.23 -12.23
N GLN A 793 -7.61 14.88 -13.22
CA GLN A 793 -6.54 15.86 -13.02
C GLN A 793 -6.87 17.21 -13.65
N TRP A 794 -6.39 18.28 -13.04
CA TRP A 794 -6.45 19.62 -13.60
C TRP A 794 -5.70 19.67 -14.93
N VAL A 795 -6.36 20.14 -15.99
CA VAL A 795 -5.68 20.48 -17.23
C VAL A 795 -4.95 21.80 -17.00
N LEU A 796 -3.63 21.79 -17.18
CA LEU A 796 -2.81 22.99 -17.02
C LEU A 796 -2.71 23.76 -18.34
N GLY A 797 -2.84 25.09 -18.27
CA GLY A 797 -2.62 26.00 -19.38
C GLY A 797 -1.14 26.23 -19.66
N PRO A 798 -0.81 27.01 -20.72
CA PRO A 798 0.59 27.32 -21.08
C PRO A 798 1.39 28.04 -19.98
N ASP A 799 0.72 28.63 -19.00
CA ASP A 799 1.32 29.31 -17.84
C ASP A 799 1.51 28.39 -16.62
N GLY A 800 1.24 27.08 -16.78
CA GLY A 800 1.37 26.08 -15.74
C GLY A 800 0.23 26.06 -14.71
N LYS A 801 -0.85 26.81 -14.92
CA LYS A 801 -1.99 26.91 -13.98
C LYS A 801 -3.20 26.13 -14.48
N PRO A 802 -4.12 25.69 -13.59
CA PRO A 802 -5.37 25.05 -13.99
C PRO A 802 -6.16 25.94 -14.95
N SER A 803 -6.47 25.37 -16.12
CA SER A 803 -7.27 26.02 -17.16
C SER A 803 -8.73 26.10 -16.69
N PRO A 804 -9.36 27.28 -16.76
CA PRO A 804 -10.81 27.40 -16.55
C PRO A 804 -11.57 26.47 -17.50
N ASP A 805 -12.65 25.84 -17.03
CA ASP A 805 -13.50 25.02 -17.88
C ASP A 805 -14.20 25.94 -18.90
N PRO A 806 -14.01 25.74 -20.22
CA PRO A 806 -14.63 26.59 -21.24
C PRO A 806 -16.16 26.53 -21.25
N ASN A 807 -16.76 25.51 -20.61
CA ASN A 807 -18.21 25.38 -20.45
C ASN A 807 -18.72 25.94 -19.11
N ASP A 808 -17.85 26.48 -18.25
CA ASP A 808 -18.26 27.11 -17.00
C ASP A 808 -19.00 28.42 -17.29
N VAL A 809 -20.27 28.48 -16.90
CA VAL A 809 -21.09 29.69 -17.06
C VAL A 809 -21.21 30.37 -15.70
N ALA A 810 -20.55 31.52 -15.55
CA ALA A 810 -20.70 32.35 -14.36
C ALA A 810 -22.11 32.98 -14.34
N LEU A 811 -22.93 32.61 -13.36
CA LEU A 811 -24.33 33.08 -13.30
C LEU A 811 -24.40 34.56 -12.90
N GLY A 812 -23.39 35.08 -12.21
CA GLY A 812 -23.29 36.48 -11.82
C GLY A 812 -23.87 36.79 -10.44
N ALA A 813 -23.99 38.08 -10.12
CA ALA A 813 -24.45 38.58 -8.83
C ALA A 813 -25.45 39.71 -9.04
N TYR A 814 -26.55 39.71 -8.28
CA TYR A 814 -27.68 40.62 -8.52
C TYR A 814 -28.36 41.07 -7.23
N TYR A 815 -29.04 42.21 -7.29
CA TYR A 815 -30.02 42.67 -6.30
C TYR A 815 -31.40 42.86 -6.93
N ILE A 816 -32.46 42.76 -6.14
CA ILE A 816 -33.84 43.03 -6.60
C ILE A 816 -34.19 44.52 -6.42
N ASP A 817 -34.63 45.16 -7.50
CA ASP A 817 -35.05 46.56 -7.53
C ASP A 817 -36.59 46.64 -7.49
N PRO A 818 -37.17 47.18 -6.40
CA PRO A 818 -38.61 47.24 -6.21
C PRO A 818 -39.27 48.49 -6.80
N ARG A 819 -38.51 49.46 -7.35
CA ARG A 819 -39.05 50.80 -7.70
C ARG A 819 -40.21 50.79 -8.72
N LYS A 820 -40.33 49.72 -9.51
CA LYS A 820 -41.40 49.56 -10.51
C LYS A 820 -42.45 48.53 -10.10
N SER A 821 -42.52 48.13 -8.82
CA SER A 821 -43.51 47.17 -8.31
C SER A 821 -44.96 47.57 -8.60
N ASP A 822 -45.23 48.87 -8.59
CA ASP A 822 -46.59 49.43 -8.76
C ASP A 822 -46.90 49.79 -10.22
N VAL A 823 -45.94 49.62 -11.12
CA VAL A 823 -46.15 49.80 -12.56
C VAL A 823 -46.74 48.51 -13.15
N SER A 824 -47.59 48.65 -14.18
CA SER A 824 -48.20 47.50 -14.85
C SER A 824 -47.14 46.56 -15.46
N LEU A 825 -47.36 45.24 -15.30
CA LEU A 825 -46.51 44.20 -15.88
C LEU A 825 -46.49 44.22 -17.43
N ASP A 826 -47.54 44.73 -18.08
CA ASP A 826 -47.59 44.85 -19.55
C ASP A 826 -46.64 45.93 -20.09
N LYS A 827 -46.10 46.77 -19.21
CA LYS A 827 -45.05 47.75 -19.53
C LYS A 827 -43.71 47.22 -19.01
N ASP A 828 -43.06 48.00 -18.16
CA ASP A 828 -41.79 47.75 -17.51
C ASP A 828 -41.95 47.54 -15.99
N GLY A 829 -43.16 47.19 -15.51
CA GLY A 829 -43.44 46.98 -14.10
C GLY A 829 -43.00 45.65 -13.51
N GLY A 830 -43.04 45.55 -12.18
CA GLY A 830 -42.61 44.39 -11.42
C GLY A 830 -41.25 44.60 -10.73
N TYR A 831 -40.64 43.49 -10.31
CA TYR A 831 -39.39 43.48 -9.56
C TYR A 831 -38.24 43.03 -10.47
N HIS A 832 -37.21 43.87 -10.58
CA HIS A 832 -36.14 43.67 -11.57
C HIS A 832 -34.82 43.28 -10.92
N LEU A 833 -34.14 42.25 -11.44
CA LEU A 833 -32.77 41.93 -11.05
C LEU A 833 -31.79 42.90 -11.71
N ARG A 834 -30.93 43.51 -10.91
CA ARG A 834 -29.90 44.46 -11.30
C ARG A 834 -28.53 43.92 -10.92
N ARG A 835 -27.52 44.10 -11.77
CA ARG A 835 -26.20 43.51 -11.58
C ARG A 835 -25.43 44.14 -10.43
N VAL A 836 -24.71 43.29 -9.70
CA VAL A 836 -23.72 43.65 -8.69
C VAL A 836 -22.35 43.21 -9.20
N VAL A 837 -21.36 44.10 -9.10
CA VAL A 837 -19.97 43.76 -9.40
C VAL A 837 -19.23 43.46 -8.09
N LEU A 838 -18.89 42.19 -7.90
CA LEU A 838 -18.12 41.70 -6.75
C LEU A 838 -16.62 41.86 -7.02
N ASP A 839 -16.10 43.04 -6.70
CA ASP A 839 -14.68 43.40 -6.77
C ASP A 839 -14.33 44.36 -5.63
N THR A 840 -13.14 44.95 -5.63
CA THR A 840 -12.70 45.88 -4.58
C THR A 840 -12.95 47.37 -4.89
N ARG A 841 -13.46 47.73 -6.07
CA ARG A 841 -13.43 49.11 -6.60
C ARG A 841 -14.76 49.64 -7.13
N THR A 842 -15.64 48.78 -7.62
CA THR A 842 -16.88 49.17 -8.30
C THR A 842 -18.02 49.36 -7.29
N PRO A 843 -18.57 50.57 -7.11
CA PRO A 843 -19.69 50.79 -6.17
C PRO A 843 -20.95 50.02 -6.57
N PHE A 844 -21.90 49.89 -5.63
CA PHE A 844 -23.27 49.48 -5.99
C PHE A 844 -23.91 50.55 -6.86
N ASP A 845 -24.36 50.17 -8.04
CA ASP A 845 -25.11 51.06 -8.93
C ASP A 845 -26.61 50.98 -8.59
N THR A 846 -27.17 52.09 -8.13
CA THR A 846 -28.60 52.23 -7.82
C THR A 846 -29.30 53.23 -8.76
N GLY A 847 -28.69 53.51 -9.92
CA GLY A 847 -29.24 54.41 -10.94
C GLY A 847 -30.66 54.04 -11.39
N ALA A 848 -31.41 55.03 -11.87
CA ALA A 848 -32.81 54.84 -12.27
C ALA A 848 -33.01 54.07 -13.59
N LYS A 849 -31.96 53.91 -14.40
CA LYS A 849 -32.00 53.29 -15.73
C LYS A 849 -30.87 52.26 -15.87
N LEU A 850 -31.08 51.10 -15.27
CA LEU A 850 -30.14 49.98 -15.33
C LEU A 850 -30.70 48.86 -16.20
N PRO A 851 -29.84 48.04 -16.84
CA PRO A 851 -30.29 46.78 -17.44
C PRO A 851 -30.96 45.88 -16.40
N SER A 852 -31.97 45.14 -16.83
CA SER A 852 -32.58 44.07 -16.06
C SER A 852 -31.99 42.73 -16.47
N HIS A 853 -31.79 41.83 -15.51
CA HIS A 853 -31.27 40.48 -15.73
C HIS A 853 -32.32 39.38 -15.45
N GLY A 854 -33.46 39.76 -14.89
CA GLY A 854 -34.61 38.91 -14.59
C GLY A 854 -35.74 39.77 -14.03
N ARG A 855 -36.98 39.33 -14.19
CA ARG A 855 -38.17 40.13 -13.89
C ARG A 855 -39.26 39.29 -13.22
N PHE A 856 -39.73 39.71 -12.05
CA PHE A 856 -40.75 38.98 -11.28
C PHE A 856 -42.05 39.79 -11.14
N PRO A 857 -43.22 39.12 -11.21
CA PRO A 857 -44.51 39.77 -11.00
C PRO A 857 -44.78 40.07 -9.52
N PHE A 858 -44.22 39.28 -8.61
CA PHE A 858 -44.40 39.43 -7.16
C PHE A 858 -43.05 39.49 -6.46
N PHE A 859 -43.00 40.14 -5.29
CA PHE A 859 -41.78 40.24 -4.51
C PHE A 859 -41.26 38.84 -4.16
N PRO A 860 -40.02 38.50 -4.54
CA PRO A 860 -39.41 37.22 -4.21
C PRO A 860 -38.98 37.24 -2.73
N THR A 861 -39.70 36.53 -1.86
CA THR A 861 -39.38 36.48 -0.42
C THR A 861 -38.10 35.69 -0.13
N SER A 862 -37.76 34.77 -1.04
CA SER A 862 -36.50 34.04 -1.09
C SER A 862 -36.25 33.64 -2.55
N PHE A 863 -35.00 33.59 -2.98
CA PHE A 863 -34.62 33.23 -4.33
C PHE A 863 -33.22 32.62 -4.41
N ALA A 864 -33.01 31.81 -5.44
CA ALA A 864 -31.78 31.08 -5.71
C ALA A 864 -31.46 31.11 -7.20
N LEU A 865 -30.18 31.02 -7.55
CA LEU A 865 -29.74 30.82 -8.93
C LEU A 865 -29.65 29.31 -9.21
N HIS A 866 -30.19 28.91 -10.35
CA HIS A 866 -30.22 27.54 -10.83
C HIS A 866 -29.06 27.31 -11.82
N PRO A 867 -28.38 26.14 -11.80
CA PRO A 867 -27.17 25.92 -12.59
C PRO A 867 -27.42 25.95 -14.11
N ALA A 868 -28.68 25.78 -14.54
CA ALA A 868 -29.10 25.90 -15.94
C ALA A 868 -29.37 27.35 -16.42
N GLY A 869 -28.97 28.38 -15.66
CA GLY A 869 -29.15 29.78 -16.08
C GLY A 869 -30.56 30.32 -15.84
N TYR A 870 -31.20 29.92 -14.74
CA TYR A 870 -32.49 30.44 -14.30
C TYR A 870 -32.39 31.06 -12.91
N VAL A 871 -33.29 31.98 -12.60
CA VAL A 871 -33.51 32.45 -11.24
C VAL A 871 -34.85 31.90 -10.74
N ILE A 872 -34.81 31.30 -9.56
CA ILE A 872 -35.94 30.68 -8.90
C ILE A 872 -36.30 31.52 -7.70
N ALA A 873 -37.56 31.82 -7.51
CA ALA A 873 -38.05 32.55 -6.35
C ALA A 873 -39.31 31.91 -5.79
N VAL A 874 -39.55 32.12 -4.51
CA VAL A 874 -40.85 31.85 -3.90
C VAL A 874 -41.45 33.13 -3.34
N THR A 875 -42.77 33.15 -3.20
CA THR A 875 -43.45 34.25 -2.52
C THR A 875 -44.60 33.71 -1.66
N ALA A 876 -44.60 34.12 -0.40
CA ALA A 876 -45.75 34.01 0.50
C ALA A 876 -46.44 35.37 0.73
N HIS A 877 -45.96 36.43 0.07
CA HIS A 877 -46.49 37.78 0.25
C HIS A 877 -47.98 37.83 -0.15
N ASN A 878 -48.81 38.46 0.68
CA ASN A 878 -50.27 38.54 0.48
C ASN A 878 -50.96 37.18 0.21
N ARG A 879 -50.43 36.08 0.77
CA ARG A 879 -50.95 34.71 0.58
C ARG A 879 -50.98 34.23 -0.87
N ILE A 880 -50.10 34.78 -1.71
CA ILE A 880 -49.99 34.38 -3.12
C ILE A 880 -49.48 32.94 -3.25
N ASN A 881 -48.55 32.52 -2.38
CA ASN A 881 -48.05 31.15 -2.25
C ASN A 881 -47.63 30.52 -3.59
N LYS A 882 -46.66 31.14 -4.26
CA LYS A 882 -46.17 30.73 -5.60
C LYS A 882 -44.68 30.44 -5.63
N LEU A 883 -44.32 29.48 -6.47
CA LEU A 883 -42.98 29.32 -7.05
C LEU A 883 -42.91 30.17 -8.32
N GLN A 884 -41.82 30.89 -8.55
CA GLN A 884 -41.62 31.78 -9.70
C GLN A 884 -40.29 31.43 -10.37
N ILE A 885 -40.30 31.20 -11.67
CA ILE A 885 -39.10 30.80 -12.44
C ILE A 885 -38.93 31.75 -13.62
N ALA A 886 -37.77 32.40 -13.69
CA ALA A 886 -37.42 33.29 -14.80
C ALA A 886 -36.08 32.87 -15.43
N PRO A 887 -35.93 32.95 -16.76
CA PRO A 887 -34.63 32.81 -17.39
C PRO A 887 -33.73 33.98 -16.97
N LEU A 888 -32.45 33.68 -16.72
CA LEU A 888 -31.46 34.69 -16.37
C LEU A 888 -30.84 35.26 -17.65
N SER A 889 -30.96 36.56 -17.86
CA SER A 889 -30.30 37.26 -18.97
C SER A 889 -28.95 37.80 -18.50
N ILE A 890 -27.85 37.08 -18.78
CA ILE A 890 -26.50 37.43 -18.29
C ILE A 890 -26.03 38.79 -18.82
N ASP A 891 -26.29 39.08 -20.09
CA ASP A 891 -25.93 40.35 -20.74
C ASP A 891 -26.84 41.51 -20.30
N GLY A 892 -28.02 41.19 -19.76
CA GLY A 892 -29.05 42.14 -19.39
C GLY A 892 -29.82 42.69 -20.59
N ALA A 893 -30.99 43.25 -20.32
CA ALA A 893 -31.82 43.89 -21.34
C ALA A 893 -32.60 45.08 -20.74
N ALA A 894 -33.34 45.82 -21.57
CA ALA A 894 -34.31 46.78 -21.08
C ALA A 894 -35.42 46.08 -20.27
N ASP A 895 -36.01 46.80 -19.30
CA ASP A 895 -36.98 46.24 -18.35
C ASP A 895 -38.20 45.59 -19.02
N ASP A 896 -38.70 46.19 -20.09
CA ASP A 896 -39.84 45.73 -20.89
C ASP A 896 -39.48 44.61 -21.88
N ALA A 897 -38.20 44.43 -22.19
CA ALA A 897 -37.72 43.40 -23.11
C ALA A 897 -37.55 42.02 -22.44
N LEU A 898 -37.50 41.95 -21.11
CA LEU A 898 -37.40 40.69 -20.39
C LEU A 898 -38.77 40.05 -20.16
N PRO A 899 -38.89 38.72 -20.34
CA PRO A 899 -40.09 37.99 -19.96
C PRO A 899 -40.28 38.05 -18.44
N VAL A 900 -41.54 38.20 -18.03
CA VAL A 900 -41.93 38.08 -16.62
C VAL A 900 -41.82 36.62 -16.20
N ALA A 901 -41.35 36.37 -14.97
CA ALA A 901 -41.23 35.04 -14.38
C ALA A 901 -42.56 34.28 -14.47
N ARG A 902 -42.48 32.99 -14.80
CA ARG A 902 -43.63 32.10 -14.78
C ARG A 902 -43.93 31.69 -13.35
N SER A 903 -45.19 31.79 -12.96
CA SER A 903 -45.65 31.40 -11.63
C SER A 903 -46.21 29.98 -11.66
N TYR A 904 -45.60 29.12 -10.84
CA TYR A 904 -45.93 27.72 -10.61
C TYR A 904 -46.45 27.52 -9.18
N ALA A 905 -46.97 26.32 -8.94
CA ALA A 905 -47.70 25.95 -7.75
C ALA A 905 -48.94 26.83 -7.49
N GLY A 906 -49.88 26.36 -6.68
CA GLY A 906 -51.00 27.14 -6.17
C GLY A 906 -51.19 26.84 -4.70
N GLU A 907 -52.12 27.53 -4.05
CA GLU A 907 -52.42 27.27 -2.64
C GLU A 907 -52.87 25.82 -2.45
N ALA A 908 -52.17 25.09 -1.57
CA ALA A 908 -52.51 23.73 -1.21
C ALA A 908 -53.67 23.71 -0.20
N LEU A 909 -54.60 22.77 -0.38
CA LEU A 909 -55.71 22.50 0.55
C LEU A 909 -55.57 21.15 1.26
N GLU A 910 -54.73 20.25 0.73
CA GLU A 910 -54.54 18.87 1.22
C GLU A 910 -53.04 18.60 1.39
N THR A 911 -52.68 17.84 2.44
CA THR A 911 -51.29 17.67 2.86
C THR A 911 -50.49 16.68 2.01
N ASP A 912 -51.15 15.84 1.21
CA ASP A 912 -50.54 14.83 0.34
C ASP A 912 -50.44 15.27 -1.13
N ARG A 913 -51.02 16.43 -1.49
CA ARG A 913 -51.02 16.93 -2.87
C ARG A 913 -49.70 17.60 -3.25
N ALA A 914 -48.87 16.89 -4.03
CA ALA A 914 -47.66 17.44 -4.62
C ALA A 914 -47.98 18.46 -5.72
N GLY A 915 -47.10 19.44 -5.90
CA GLY A 915 -47.25 20.51 -6.89
C GLY A 915 -47.87 21.78 -6.33
N LEU A 916 -48.50 21.73 -5.16
CA LEU A 916 -49.11 22.88 -4.49
C LEU A 916 -48.35 23.24 -3.21
N LEU A 917 -48.43 24.50 -2.82
CA LEU A 917 -47.72 25.07 -1.68
C LEU A 917 -48.70 25.65 -0.65
N PHE A 918 -48.50 25.35 0.63
CA PHE A 918 -49.27 25.95 1.72
C PHE A 918 -48.76 27.36 2.04
N ARG A 919 -47.46 27.47 2.36
CA ARG A 919 -46.79 28.76 2.57
C ARG A 919 -45.28 28.57 2.39
N PRO A 920 -44.71 28.98 1.25
CA PRO A 920 -43.28 28.85 1.03
C PRO A 920 -42.51 29.87 1.86
N VAL A 921 -41.51 29.41 2.61
CA VAL A 921 -40.63 30.22 3.45
C VAL A 921 -39.37 30.61 2.70
N ALA A 922 -38.69 29.60 2.13
CA ALA A 922 -37.40 29.76 1.49
C ALA A 922 -37.22 28.75 0.35
N VAL A 923 -36.32 29.06 -0.59
CA VAL A 923 -35.99 28.20 -1.72
C VAL A 923 -34.47 28.10 -1.90
N THR A 924 -34.00 26.91 -2.24
CA THR A 924 -32.61 26.66 -2.64
C THR A 924 -32.58 25.71 -3.85
N CYS A 925 -31.40 25.55 -4.46
CA CYS A 925 -31.17 24.61 -5.55
C CYS A 925 -30.00 23.68 -5.18
N SER A 926 -30.16 22.37 -5.37
CA SER A 926 -29.05 21.42 -5.32
C SER A 926 -28.20 21.52 -6.61
N TYR A 927 -26.98 20.97 -6.60
CA TYR A 927 -26.10 21.07 -7.78
C TYR A 927 -26.58 20.26 -8.98
N ASP A 928 -27.46 19.28 -8.75
CA ASP A 928 -28.10 18.52 -9.83
C ASP A 928 -29.33 19.22 -10.42
N GLY A 929 -29.63 20.46 -9.97
CA GLY A 929 -30.71 21.27 -10.50
C GLY A 929 -32.10 20.97 -9.91
N THR A 930 -32.17 20.28 -8.77
CA THR A 930 -33.45 20.14 -8.06
C THR A 930 -33.75 21.42 -7.28
N ILE A 931 -34.95 21.96 -7.48
CA ILE A 931 -35.47 23.10 -6.71
C ILE A 931 -36.08 22.58 -5.41
N LEU A 932 -35.64 23.10 -4.27
CA LEU A 932 -36.11 22.70 -2.95
C LEU A 932 -36.83 23.86 -2.28
N VAL A 933 -38.13 23.70 -2.03
CA VAL A 933 -38.98 24.70 -1.39
C VAL A 933 -39.30 24.28 0.04
N LEU A 934 -38.93 25.12 1.00
CA LEU A 934 -39.28 24.96 2.41
C LEU A 934 -40.67 25.55 2.66
N GLU A 935 -41.57 24.76 3.25
CA GLU A 935 -42.93 25.16 3.60
C GLU A 935 -43.16 25.07 5.11
N ASP A 936 -43.82 26.08 5.68
CA ASP A 936 -44.21 26.12 7.10
C ASP A 936 -45.49 26.94 7.29
N THR A 937 -46.54 26.36 7.88
CA THR A 937 -47.80 27.09 8.17
C THR A 937 -47.88 27.65 9.60
N ARG A 938 -46.98 27.30 10.51
CA ARG A 938 -47.05 27.72 11.94
C ARG A 938 -47.02 29.24 12.10
N ALA A 939 -46.19 29.94 11.33
CA ALA A 939 -45.98 31.37 11.50
C ALA A 939 -47.21 32.25 11.19
N GLU A 940 -48.30 31.71 10.64
CA GLU A 940 -49.56 32.44 10.39
C GLU A 940 -50.63 32.27 11.51
N GLY A 941 -50.35 31.49 12.55
CA GLY A 941 -51.36 31.07 13.52
C GLY A 941 -52.16 29.86 13.02
N GLN A 942 -53.12 29.36 13.83
CA GLN A 942 -53.79 28.08 13.58
C GLN A 942 -54.71 28.09 12.36
N GLY A 943 -54.15 27.81 11.18
CA GLY A 943 -54.90 27.29 10.03
C GLY A 943 -55.37 25.84 10.27
N THR A 944 -56.26 25.32 9.42
CA THR A 944 -56.79 23.94 9.54
C THR A 944 -55.74 22.85 9.34
N HIS A 945 -54.61 23.17 8.70
CA HIS A 945 -53.51 22.24 8.44
C HIS A 945 -52.17 22.79 8.94
N VAL A 946 -51.50 22.01 9.79
CA VAL A 946 -50.16 22.29 10.30
C VAL A 946 -49.16 21.51 9.45
N VAL A 947 -48.39 22.21 8.62
CA VAL A 947 -47.45 21.61 7.65
C VAL A 947 -46.07 22.19 7.87
N ALA A 948 -45.07 21.31 7.97
CA ALA A 948 -43.66 21.63 7.91
C ALA A 948 -42.96 20.58 7.04
N ARG A 949 -42.54 20.96 5.84
CA ARG A 949 -41.92 20.04 4.87
C ARG A 949 -41.01 20.77 3.90
N ILE A 950 -40.15 20.00 3.23
CA ILE A 950 -39.49 20.42 2.00
C ILE A 950 -40.14 19.68 0.84
N GLN A 951 -40.43 20.41 -0.24
CA GLN A 951 -40.96 19.86 -1.47
C GLN A 951 -39.99 20.12 -2.63
N ALA A 952 -39.73 19.09 -3.44
CA ALA A 952 -38.81 19.14 -4.55
C ALA A 952 -39.52 19.34 -5.90
N PHE A 953 -38.99 20.24 -6.73
CA PHE A 953 -39.50 20.60 -8.05
C PHE A 953 -38.41 20.61 -9.12
N ASP A 954 -38.79 20.50 -10.38
CA ASP A 954 -37.93 20.82 -11.53
C ASP A 954 -38.18 22.25 -12.08
N LEU A 955 -37.45 22.62 -13.14
CA LEU A 955 -37.60 23.92 -13.82
C LEU A 955 -38.95 24.14 -14.51
N HIS A 956 -39.75 23.08 -14.68
CA HIS A 956 -41.09 23.15 -15.21
C HIS A 956 -42.15 23.28 -14.11
N GLY A 957 -41.71 23.34 -12.84
CA GLY A 957 -42.58 23.42 -11.68
C GLY A 957 -43.28 22.10 -11.37
N ASP A 958 -42.80 20.99 -11.94
CA ASP A 958 -43.34 19.66 -11.69
C ASP A 958 -42.67 19.05 -10.45
N PRO A 959 -43.42 18.39 -9.55
CA PRO A 959 -42.84 17.73 -8.39
C PRO A 959 -41.92 16.57 -8.79
N VAL A 960 -40.76 16.47 -8.16
CA VAL A 960 -39.78 15.42 -8.44
C VAL A 960 -39.52 14.56 -7.20
N SER A 961 -39.65 13.24 -7.35
CA SER A 961 -39.44 12.28 -6.26
C SER A 961 -37.94 12.10 -5.96
N ARG A 962 -37.43 12.97 -5.08
CA ARG A 962 -36.02 13.08 -4.73
C ARG A 962 -35.71 12.64 -3.30
N PHE A 963 -36.74 12.38 -2.50
CA PHE A 963 -36.62 11.87 -1.13
C PHE A 963 -37.14 10.44 -1.03
N VAL A 964 -36.97 9.82 0.14
CA VAL A 964 -37.56 8.52 0.48
C VAL A 964 -38.49 8.67 1.67
N ASP A 965 -39.67 8.04 1.61
CA ASP A 965 -40.61 8.01 2.72
C ASP A 965 -40.19 6.99 3.80
N ALA A 966 -40.97 6.90 4.89
CA ALA A 966 -40.70 5.94 5.97
C ALA A 966 -40.75 4.46 5.52
N GLY A 967 -41.45 4.16 4.42
CA GLY A 967 -41.48 2.84 3.78
C GLY A 967 -40.31 2.59 2.82
N GLY A 968 -39.51 3.62 2.53
CA GLY A 968 -38.42 3.58 1.55
C GLY A 968 -38.85 3.84 0.11
N HIS A 969 -40.07 4.32 -0.13
CA HIS A 969 -40.54 4.66 -1.48
C HIS A 969 -40.10 6.09 -1.87
N PRO A 970 -39.74 6.32 -3.15
CA PRO A 970 -39.45 7.66 -3.65
C PRO A 970 -40.64 8.61 -3.49
N THR A 971 -40.40 9.81 -2.98
CA THR A 971 -41.43 10.84 -2.72
C THR A 971 -40.89 12.25 -2.99
N PRO A 972 -41.74 13.21 -3.43
CA PRO A 972 -41.35 14.60 -3.60
C PRO A 972 -41.30 15.39 -2.29
N PHE A 973 -41.68 14.76 -1.16
CA PHE A 973 -41.74 15.40 0.15
C PHE A 973 -40.68 14.88 1.12
N LEU A 974 -40.05 15.81 1.83
CA LEU A 974 -39.33 15.52 3.07
C LEU A 974 -40.10 16.15 4.23
N PRO A 975 -40.84 15.36 5.03
CA PRO A 975 -41.49 15.88 6.23
C PRO A 975 -40.42 16.31 7.25
N LEU A 976 -40.61 17.47 7.86
CA LEU A 976 -39.71 17.97 8.90
C LEU A 976 -40.20 17.54 10.28
N SER A 977 -39.27 17.25 11.18
CA SER A 977 -39.54 16.82 12.54
C SER A 977 -40.36 17.84 13.32
N GLN A 978 -41.28 17.37 14.17
CA GLN A 978 -42.11 18.18 15.06
C GLN A 978 -42.90 19.29 14.31
N SER A 979 -43.57 18.91 13.22
CA SER A 979 -44.43 19.80 12.44
C SER A 979 -45.43 20.52 13.33
N GLY A 980 -45.35 21.85 13.38
CA GLY A 980 -46.20 22.67 14.23
C GLY A 980 -45.59 23.15 15.54
N GLU A 981 -44.39 22.68 15.91
CA GLU A 981 -43.63 23.17 17.08
C GLU A 981 -42.56 24.20 16.69
N HIS A 982 -42.07 24.11 15.45
CA HIS A 982 -40.97 24.92 14.92
C HIS A 982 -41.48 25.97 13.94
N SER A 983 -40.90 27.18 14.01
CA SER A 983 -41.06 28.24 13.02
C SER A 983 -39.81 28.29 12.15
N TYR A 984 -39.98 27.98 10.86
CA TYR A 984 -38.85 27.85 9.94
C TYR A 984 -38.47 29.20 9.30
N LEU A 985 -37.17 29.43 9.13
CA LEU A 985 -36.62 30.74 8.73
C LEU A 985 -35.93 30.72 7.36
N ASP A 986 -35.14 29.68 7.07
CA ASP A 986 -34.31 29.63 5.88
C ASP A 986 -33.84 28.22 5.52
N ILE A 987 -33.40 28.05 4.27
CA ILE A 987 -32.86 26.80 3.73
C ILE A 987 -31.63 27.06 2.86
N ALA A 988 -30.63 26.19 2.96
CA ALA A 988 -29.52 26.11 2.00
C ALA A 988 -29.26 24.65 1.63
N ALA A 989 -28.70 24.41 0.45
CA ALA A 989 -28.32 23.06 0.03
C ALA A 989 -26.94 23.07 -0.62
N VAL A 990 -26.15 22.05 -0.32
CA VAL A 990 -24.82 21.84 -0.91
C VAL A 990 -24.55 20.36 -1.09
N GLY A 991 -23.95 20.02 -2.23
CA GLY A 991 -23.64 18.65 -2.63
C GLY A 991 -24.23 18.34 -4.00
N ASN A 992 -24.25 17.07 -4.38
CA ASN A 992 -24.58 16.60 -5.73
C ASN A 992 -25.71 15.56 -5.73
N GLU A 993 -26.00 14.97 -6.91
CA GLU A 993 -27.07 13.96 -7.08
C GLU A 993 -26.94 12.74 -6.16
N LYS A 994 -25.71 12.38 -5.76
CA LYS A 994 -25.45 11.23 -4.89
C LYS A 994 -25.74 11.58 -3.43
N GLN A 995 -25.19 12.72 -3.00
CA GLN A 995 -25.27 13.17 -1.63
C GLN A 995 -25.29 14.70 -1.59
N THR A 996 -26.42 15.24 -1.17
CA THR A 996 -26.64 16.67 -0.89
C THR A 996 -27.09 16.82 0.55
N TYR A 997 -26.49 17.79 1.25
CA TYR A 997 -26.89 18.22 2.57
C TYR A 997 -27.81 19.43 2.48
N ILE A 998 -28.93 19.39 3.19
CA ILE A 998 -29.91 20.45 3.26
C ILE A 998 -29.92 21.03 4.67
N TYR A 999 -29.59 22.30 4.80
CA TYR A 999 -29.50 23.03 6.06
C TYR A 999 -30.78 23.80 6.26
N VAL A 1000 -31.43 23.59 7.40
CA VAL A 1000 -32.74 24.19 7.71
C VAL A 1000 -32.62 24.94 9.03
N LEU A 1001 -32.82 26.26 8.98
CA LEU A 1001 -32.81 27.14 10.15
C LEU A 1001 -34.23 27.31 10.70
N TYR A 1002 -34.39 27.17 12.01
CA TYR A 1002 -35.68 27.35 12.66
C TYR A 1002 -35.53 27.81 14.12
N TYR A 1003 -36.64 28.26 14.71
CA TYR A 1003 -36.74 28.50 16.15
C TYR A 1003 -38.00 27.88 16.73
N THR A 1004 -38.01 27.68 18.04
CA THR A 1004 -39.16 27.15 18.80
C THR A 1004 -39.83 28.25 19.63
N GLY A 1005 -41.06 28.03 20.10
CA GLY A 1005 -41.77 29.05 20.88
C GLY A 1005 -42.04 30.33 20.09
N ASP A 1006 -41.74 31.49 20.67
CA ASP A 1006 -41.81 32.82 20.07
C ASP A 1006 -40.46 33.35 19.57
N GLY A 1007 -39.37 32.60 19.80
CA GLY A 1007 -38.01 32.97 19.42
C GLY A 1007 -37.42 34.08 20.27
N ALA A 1008 -37.92 34.30 21.49
CA ALA A 1008 -37.42 35.37 22.36
C ALA A 1008 -36.01 35.07 22.91
N ALA A 1009 -35.63 33.80 23.11
CA ALA A 1009 -34.35 33.41 23.68
C ALA A 1009 -33.39 32.83 22.62
N ALA A 1010 -32.09 33.06 22.77
CA ALA A 1010 -31.07 32.53 21.85
C ALA A 1010 -31.10 30.99 21.75
N THR A 1011 -31.46 30.33 22.86
CA THR A 1011 -31.61 28.87 22.96
C THR A 1011 -32.81 28.32 22.20
N ASP A 1012 -33.72 29.18 21.73
CA ASP A 1012 -34.88 28.76 20.96
C ASP A 1012 -34.51 28.36 19.53
N TYR A 1013 -33.31 28.75 19.06
CA TYR A 1013 -32.88 28.64 17.67
C TYR A 1013 -32.03 27.40 17.44
N SER A 1014 -32.21 26.77 16.27
CA SER A 1014 -31.46 25.58 15.87
C SER A 1014 -31.31 25.48 14.37
N MET A 1015 -30.26 24.79 13.93
CA MET A 1015 -30.02 24.42 12.54
C MET A 1015 -29.98 22.90 12.42
N ALA A 1016 -30.89 22.33 11.64
CA ALA A 1016 -30.90 20.90 11.32
C ALA A 1016 -30.31 20.65 9.93
N VAL A 1017 -29.49 19.61 9.81
CA VAL A 1017 -28.92 19.15 8.54
C VAL A 1017 -29.63 17.87 8.13
N TYR A 1018 -30.29 17.90 6.98
CA TYR A 1018 -30.96 16.77 6.34
C TYR A 1018 -30.12 16.26 5.17
N GLN A 1019 -30.35 15.01 4.76
CA GLN A 1019 -29.70 14.41 3.61
C GLN A 1019 -30.70 14.09 2.49
N TYR A 1020 -30.27 14.38 1.27
CA TYR A 1020 -30.96 14.18 -0.02
C TYR A 1020 -30.00 13.50 -1.01
N GLY A 1021 -30.52 12.69 -1.92
CA GLY A 1021 -29.77 12.09 -3.04
C GLY A 1021 -30.19 10.64 -3.31
N THR A 1022 -29.56 10.00 -4.29
CA THR A 1022 -29.78 8.57 -4.59
C THR A 1022 -29.40 7.64 -3.42
N GLU A 1023 -28.60 8.13 -2.49
CA GLU A 1023 -28.17 7.42 -1.27
C GLU A 1023 -28.74 8.04 0.01
N ALA A 1024 -29.84 8.78 -0.07
CA ALA A 1024 -30.46 9.41 1.10
C ALA A 1024 -30.80 8.36 2.17
N PRO A 1025 -30.45 8.59 3.45
CA PRO A 1025 -30.75 7.66 4.53
C PRO A 1025 -32.26 7.66 4.84
N LYS A 1026 -32.74 6.55 5.43
CA LYS A 1026 -34.12 6.44 5.93
C LYS A 1026 -34.42 7.37 7.11
N VAL A 1027 -33.38 7.85 7.80
CA VAL A 1027 -33.48 8.66 9.02
C VAL A 1027 -32.95 10.04 8.74
N ASN A 1028 -33.77 11.04 9.08
CA ASN A 1028 -33.51 12.47 8.92
C ASN A 1028 -34.16 13.19 10.13
N PRO A 1029 -33.59 14.29 10.65
CA PRO A 1029 -32.33 14.92 10.24
C PRO A 1029 -31.09 14.07 10.61
N LEU A 1030 -29.96 14.35 9.96
CA LEU A 1030 -28.65 13.76 10.30
C LEU A 1030 -28.16 14.30 11.64
N VAL A 1031 -28.19 15.62 11.82
CA VAL A 1031 -27.69 16.31 13.02
C VAL A 1031 -28.41 17.64 13.20
N THR A 1032 -28.60 18.06 14.46
CA THR A 1032 -29.14 19.37 14.82
C THR A 1032 -28.14 20.10 15.70
N THR A 1033 -27.74 21.31 15.27
CA THR A 1033 -26.92 22.21 16.08
C THR A 1033 -27.83 23.21 16.81
N PRO A 1034 -27.81 23.26 18.15
CA PRO A 1034 -28.58 24.22 18.94
C PRO A 1034 -27.90 25.60 18.99
N ASP A 1035 -28.60 26.59 19.55
CA ASP A 1035 -28.06 27.90 19.91
C ASP A 1035 -27.49 28.71 18.72
N ILE A 1036 -28.20 28.70 17.59
CA ILE A 1036 -27.84 29.49 16.38
C ILE A 1036 -28.86 30.62 16.17
N PRO A 1037 -28.83 31.70 16.95
CA PRO A 1037 -29.79 32.80 16.85
C PRO A 1037 -29.51 33.68 15.61
N ALA A 1038 -30.00 33.22 14.47
CA ALA A 1038 -29.81 33.86 13.18
C ALA A 1038 -31.12 34.04 12.41
N ALA A 1039 -31.13 35.03 11.52
CA ALA A 1039 -32.25 35.30 10.64
C ALA A 1039 -32.19 34.50 9.32
N LYS A 1040 -30.98 34.33 8.78
CA LYS A 1040 -30.70 33.70 7.47
C LYS A 1040 -29.39 32.92 7.50
N LEU A 1041 -29.24 31.92 6.62
CA LEU A 1041 -28.00 31.16 6.48
C LEU A 1041 -27.61 30.90 5.02
N VAL A 1042 -26.32 30.70 4.79
CA VAL A 1042 -25.77 30.18 3.53
C VAL A 1042 -24.62 29.23 3.85
N VAL A 1043 -24.33 28.31 2.94
CA VAL A 1043 -23.33 27.26 3.14
C VAL A 1043 -22.43 27.17 1.90
N ASP A 1044 -21.12 27.05 2.11
CA ASP A 1044 -20.15 26.83 1.04
C ASP A 1044 -20.00 25.34 0.67
N LEU A 1045 -19.22 25.04 -0.36
CA LEU A 1045 -18.94 23.68 -0.83
C LEU A 1045 -18.28 22.80 0.24
N TRP A 1046 -17.52 23.40 1.16
CA TRP A 1046 -16.74 22.71 2.18
C TRP A 1046 -17.50 22.52 3.51
N HIS A 1047 -18.77 22.92 3.54
CA HIS A 1047 -19.69 22.86 4.67
C HIS A 1047 -19.42 23.91 5.76
N THR A 1048 -18.82 25.05 5.42
CA THR A 1048 -18.81 26.22 6.29
C THR A 1048 -20.17 26.90 6.24
N VAL A 1049 -20.75 27.21 7.40
CA VAL A 1049 -22.05 27.89 7.51
C VAL A 1049 -21.82 29.36 7.86
N TYR A 1050 -22.45 30.27 7.12
CA TYR A 1050 -22.49 31.69 7.43
C TYR A 1050 -23.91 32.10 7.81
N THR A 1051 -24.06 32.91 8.85
CA THR A 1051 -25.37 33.33 9.35
C THR A 1051 -25.52 34.84 9.46
N LEU A 1052 -26.68 35.37 9.06
CA LEU A 1052 -27.05 36.77 9.26
C LEU A 1052 -27.65 36.92 10.66
N ASN A 1053 -26.98 37.67 11.53
CA ASN A 1053 -27.36 37.78 12.93
C ASN A 1053 -28.44 38.85 13.14
N PHE A 1054 -29.20 38.72 14.24
CA PHE A 1054 -30.16 39.76 14.64
C PHE A 1054 -29.48 41.01 15.23
N ASP A 1055 -28.23 40.89 15.69
CA ASP A 1055 -27.51 42.02 16.28
C ASP A 1055 -26.85 42.93 15.23
N MET A 1056 -26.61 44.19 15.61
CA MET A 1056 -25.78 45.13 14.85
C MET A 1056 -24.29 44.78 15.00
N THR A 1057 -23.46 45.15 14.02
CA THR A 1057 -22.00 45.08 14.15
C THR A 1057 -21.50 45.83 15.39
N THR A 1058 -20.47 45.31 16.05
CA THR A 1058 -19.89 45.90 17.26
C THR A 1058 -18.44 46.34 17.08
N ASP A 1059 -17.92 47.14 18.02
CA ASP A 1059 -16.49 47.47 18.17
C ASP A 1059 -15.65 46.27 18.68
N GLY A 1060 -16.30 45.11 18.82
CA GLY A 1060 -15.78 43.86 19.36
C GLY A 1060 -15.35 43.90 20.83
N ALA A 1061 -15.58 45.00 21.54
CA ALA A 1061 -15.81 45.01 22.98
C ALA A 1061 -17.31 44.82 23.32
N GLY A 1062 -18.16 44.65 22.30
CA GLY A 1062 -19.58 44.38 22.42
C GLY A 1062 -20.49 45.61 22.27
N HIS A 1063 -19.94 46.81 22.03
CA HIS A 1063 -20.75 48.00 21.79
C HIS A 1063 -21.07 48.13 20.30
N HIS A 1064 -22.30 48.50 19.95
CA HIS A 1064 -22.68 48.78 18.57
C HIS A 1064 -21.73 49.79 17.92
N ALA A 1065 -21.28 49.50 16.70
CA ALA A 1065 -20.33 50.34 15.97
C ALA A 1065 -20.50 50.20 14.45
N GLY A 1066 -20.28 51.31 13.75
CA GLY A 1066 -20.22 51.38 12.29
C GLY A 1066 -19.58 52.68 11.81
N PRO A 1067 -19.37 52.84 10.50
CA PRO A 1067 -18.90 54.09 9.91
C PRO A 1067 -19.80 55.27 10.27
N GLY A 1068 -19.24 56.37 10.77
CA GLY A 1068 -20.01 57.55 11.21
C GLY A 1068 -20.05 58.67 10.19
N ASN A 1069 -21.22 59.30 10.01
CA ASN A 1069 -21.38 60.60 9.37
C ASN A 1069 -22.54 61.39 10.03
N ALA A 1070 -22.84 62.60 9.57
CA ALA A 1070 -23.88 63.46 10.16
C ALA A 1070 -25.31 62.89 10.09
N SER A 1071 -25.54 61.85 9.27
CA SER A 1071 -26.84 61.23 8.99
C SER A 1071 -26.96 59.78 9.48
N THR A 1072 -25.91 59.21 10.09
CA THR A 1072 -25.95 57.86 10.68
C THR A 1072 -26.55 57.86 12.09
N GLY A 1073 -26.90 56.69 12.60
CA GLY A 1073 -27.32 56.52 13.99
C GLY A 1073 -26.22 56.88 15.01
N PRO A 1074 -26.55 56.98 16.32
CA PRO A 1074 -25.61 57.35 17.37
C PRO A 1074 -24.38 56.44 17.48
N ALA A 1075 -24.49 55.17 17.08
CA ALA A 1075 -23.40 54.19 17.02
C ALA A 1075 -22.74 54.09 15.64
N GLY A 1076 -22.99 55.04 14.74
CA GLY A 1076 -22.60 54.98 13.33
C GLY A 1076 -23.65 54.28 12.47
N ARG A 1077 -23.28 53.90 11.24
CA ARG A 1077 -24.18 53.26 10.27
C ARG A 1077 -24.72 51.94 10.82
N THR A 1078 -26.04 51.81 10.86
CA THR A 1078 -26.73 50.58 11.26
C THR A 1078 -26.55 49.46 10.24
N VAL A 1079 -25.76 48.43 10.59
CA VAL A 1079 -25.49 47.25 9.76
C VAL A 1079 -25.61 45.99 10.65
N PRO A 1080 -26.38 44.97 10.26
CA PRO A 1080 -26.39 43.68 10.96
C PRO A 1080 -25.02 43.00 10.94
N SER A 1081 -24.68 42.26 11.99
CA SER A 1081 -23.49 41.41 12.02
C SER A 1081 -23.74 40.08 11.29
N VAL A 1082 -22.65 39.40 10.93
CA VAL A 1082 -22.65 38.07 10.31
C VAL A 1082 -21.69 37.18 11.09
N SER A 1083 -22.03 35.90 11.23
CA SER A 1083 -21.19 34.89 11.88
C SER A 1083 -20.75 33.78 10.93
N GLU A 1084 -19.62 33.17 11.24
CA GLU A 1084 -19.12 31.93 10.65
C GLU A 1084 -19.23 30.79 11.67
N TRP A 1085 -19.66 29.62 11.19
CA TRP A 1085 -19.76 28.38 11.95
C TRP A 1085 -19.11 27.24 11.19
N ILE A 1086 -18.31 26.43 11.89
CA ILE A 1086 -17.52 25.35 11.29
C ILE A 1086 -17.90 24.01 11.97
N PRO A 1087 -18.06 22.91 11.21
CA PRO A 1087 -18.28 21.59 11.79
C PRO A 1087 -16.99 21.00 12.38
N PRO A 1088 -17.08 20.01 13.29
CA PRO A 1088 -15.90 19.34 13.83
C PRO A 1088 -15.20 18.50 12.75
N LEU A 1089 -13.89 18.29 12.92
CA LEU A 1089 -13.14 17.40 12.05
C LEU A 1089 -13.51 15.92 12.30
N PRO A 1090 -13.38 15.04 11.29
CA PRO A 1090 -13.68 13.62 11.43
C PRO A 1090 -12.74 12.92 12.41
N GLY A 1091 -13.31 12.19 13.38
CA GLY A 1091 -12.54 11.35 14.31
C GLY A 1091 -11.82 12.12 15.43
N THR A 1092 -12.17 13.38 15.68
CA THR A 1092 -11.88 14.08 16.94
C THR A 1092 -12.89 13.77 18.02
#